data_AF-A0AAN6MXR5-F1
#
_entry.id   AF-A0AAN6MXR5-F1
#
_cell.length_a   1.000
_cell.length_b   1.000
_cell.length_c   1.000
_cell.angle_alpha   90.00
_cell.angle_beta   90.00
_cell.angle_gamma   90.00
#
_symmetry.space_group_name_H-M   'P 1'
#
loop_
_entity.id
_entity.type
_entity.pdbx_description
1 polymer ?
#
loop_
_entity_poly.entity_id
_entity_poly.type
_entity_poly.pdbx_seq_one_letter_code
_entity_poly.pdbx_strand_id
1 'polypeptide(L)'
;MNKAEESIWTASVKRSDRIEVGEFCPRQPYVEIQVPAFVGLVRRVVITTVSHDQGFSNDKGRFGGTYEHSNTWFEVAVITPSYHERTPSKIFQRNVHASLEPRRHENIWEIETGETSARGWLSEICSGDTIQVIPRADFKLWTNYVYEVEIKVEGDKTTRQTQSPSDTGWEAVQANKPNFYKPLDLSRQETRVLSLYPGASHEALCGRITTISLADPSHDKYEALSYCWGNPSQKGLVKLRSMAMDQHESEAEDGLLHDFPINSSLYEALKYLRPDSGPPRTLWVDAVCIDQDNLEERAQQVAQMPSIYGQADRVVIWLGLSNPIRKECFTVVQTIQTLLKTEYDPSRKYTEEELTQMAKRVMDAELTANGVVPFTDKWRQCDFDWFKRTWVVQEVANAKTAVVHCGSDMVTWPALSTLAAYISDQKTHGPLIRYGIMPSMFSSFFGSLDGKRGASLWSQHGAREEILEILIKAHSLKASDPRDKIFALLQFGAETRDIASLPSTIRPDYHKTTTQAFSDFVRWWISTHRSLRILSAVHTLPGRSWQQMYYSNGKPPDLSTLEHPTWSFWHEGEGNWAKATLGLSSESPYRASGSSIPEIDLVTSSNAMQNPSELRLSGHRLCVVTQITFYPFLERNRLPEELYDGFVTIFNPTGDKRAWLLDRDDQRTSTGARAAEDYARHLTYHSRGFTRREGDVFPCLSPSLFFSGSSDNQRVGLCPHYARPGDIVVMLYGGRVLYLIRERKAARGAEIEGLEVVEERKKYEFVGECLLHGYMNGQALAEVQEKGLAKEIFDLV
;
A
#
# COMPACT_ATOMS: atom_id res chain seq x y z
N MET A 1 28.70 -35.49 36.47
CA MET A 1 27.29 -35.05 36.32
C MET A 1 27.05 -33.90 37.29
N ASN A 2 26.64 -32.70 36.94
CA ASN A 2 26.67 -31.91 35.70
C ASN A 2 26.64 -30.46 36.20
N LYS A 3 27.77 -29.72 36.12
CA LYS A 3 27.80 -28.25 36.32
C LYS A 3 27.62 -27.50 34.99
N ALA A 4 27.36 -28.21 33.89
CA ALA A 4 27.23 -27.64 32.55
C ALA A 4 25.80 -27.20 32.19
N GLU A 5 24.77 -27.72 32.88
CA GLU A 5 23.35 -27.47 32.54
C GLU A 5 22.82 -26.08 32.98
N GLU A 6 23.51 -25.36 33.88
CA GLU A 6 23.03 -24.03 34.32
C GLU A 6 23.36 -22.87 33.37
N SER A 7 24.17 -23.11 32.33
CA SER A 7 24.66 -22.08 31.40
C SER A 7 23.80 -21.87 30.14
N ILE A 8 22.87 -22.78 29.84
CA ILE A 8 22.05 -22.75 28.64
C ILE A 8 20.66 -22.17 28.97
N TRP A 9 20.19 -21.28 28.12
CA TRP A 9 18.81 -20.78 28.11
C TRP A 9 18.04 -21.46 26.98
N THR A 10 16.81 -21.87 27.30
CA THR A 10 15.88 -22.44 26.32
C THR A 10 14.53 -21.79 26.49
N ALA A 11 13.87 -21.45 25.38
CA ALA A 11 12.48 -21.02 25.38
C ALA A 11 11.74 -21.58 24.17
N SER A 12 10.43 -21.72 24.30
CA SER A 12 9.55 -22.05 23.19
C SER A 12 8.27 -21.23 23.22
N VAL A 13 7.75 -20.97 22.03
CA VAL A 13 6.44 -20.37 21.81
C VAL A 13 5.69 -21.24 20.81
N LYS A 14 4.41 -21.46 21.06
CA LYS A 14 3.56 -22.27 20.20
C LYS A 14 2.22 -21.58 20.01
N ARG A 15 1.76 -21.55 18.77
CA ARG A 15 0.41 -21.12 18.40
C ARG A 15 -0.26 -22.26 17.63
N SER A 16 -1.51 -22.57 17.99
CA SER A 16 -2.31 -23.67 17.42
C SER A 16 -3.66 -23.21 16.86
N ASP A 17 -3.78 -21.92 16.54
CA ASP A 17 -4.99 -21.37 15.94
C ASP A 17 -4.98 -21.65 14.43
N ARG A 18 -5.98 -22.36 13.90
CA ARG A 18 -6.09 -22.55 12.45
C ARG A 18 -6.25 -21.19 11.76
N ILE A 19 -5.35 -20.88 10.84
CA ILE A 19 -5.49 -19.75 9.92
C ILE A 19 -5.36 -20.21 8.47
N GLU A 20 -5.84 -19.38 7.57
CA GLU A 20 -5.78 -19.59 6.14
C GLU A 20 -5.04 -18.40 5.53
N VAL A 21 -3.94 -18.67 4.82
CA VAL A 21 -3.10 -17.62 4.24
C VAL A 21 -3.20 -17.71 2.74
N GLY A 22 -3.86 -16.73 2.14
CA GLY A 22 -3.90 -16.54 0.69
C GLY A 22 -2.89 -15.48 0.22
N GLU A 23 -2.78 -15.32 -1.10
CA GLU A 23 -1.84 -14.40 -1.74
C GLU A 23 -1.91 -12.95 -1.24
N PHE A 24 -3.10 -12.51 -0.84
CA PHE A 24 -3.27 -11.14 -0.40
C PHE A 24 -2.89 -10.92 1.06
N CYS A 25 -2.59 -11.93 1.87
CA CYS A 25 -2.30 -11.81 3.31
C CYS A 25 -1.06 -10.92 3.56
N PRO A 26 -1.01 -10.04 4.60
CA PRO A 26 0.16 -9.23 4.86
C PRO A 26 1.26 -10.15 5.39
N ARG A 27 2.48 -9.64 5.37
CA ARG A 27 3.61 -10.27 6.07
C ARG A 27 3.50 -10.09 7.59
N GLN A 28 2.42 -10.57 8.20
CA GLN A 28 2.28 -10.62 9.65
C GLN A 28 2.85 -11.94 10.19
N PRO A 29 3.59 -11.90 11.30
CA PRO A 29 4.09 -13.11 11.95
C PRO A 29 2.91 -13.92 12.48
N TYR A 30 2.90 -15.23 12.21
CA TYR A 30 1.94 -16.14 12.84
C TYR A 30 2.34 -16.45 14.27
N VAL A 31 3.64 -16.62 14.51
CA VAL A 31 4.23 -16.81 15.84
C VAL A 31 5.59 -16.14 15.88
N GLU A 32 5.95 -15.62 17.04
CA GLU A 32 7.22 -14.92 17.25
C GLU A 32 7.78 -15.15 18.66
N ILE A 33 9.10 -15.12 18.79
CA ILE A 33 9.80 -15.26 20.07
C ILE A 33 10.93 -14.26 20.17
N GLN A 34 10.97 -13.52 21.29
CA GLN A 34 12.07 -12.62 21.57
C GLN A 34 13.23 -13.35 22.25
N VAL A 35 14.44 -13.09 21.78
CA VAL A 35 15.71 -13.51 22.38
C VAL A 35 16.04 -12.53 23.51
N PRO A 36 16.10 -12.96 24.79
CA PRO A 36 16.35 -12.05 25.90
C PRO A 36 17.74 -11.40 25.86
N ALA A 37 17.85 -10.22 26.50
CA ALA A 37 19.09 -9.44 26.56
C ALA A 37 20.31 -10.17 27.18
N PHE A 38 20.07 -11.20 28.00
CA PHE A 38 21.11 -11.99 28.66
C PHE A 38 21.59 -13.20 27.84
N VAL A 39 21.05 -13.41 26.64
CA VAL A 39 21.47 -14.49 25.73
C VAL A 39 22.52 -13.95 24.78
N GLY A 40 23.76 -14.40 24.87
CA GLY A 40 24.86 -13.89 24.05
C GLY A 40 24.97 -14.53 22.68
N LEU A 41 24.77 -15.84 22.59
CA LEU A 41 24.87 -16.61 21.36
C LEU A 41 23.70 -17.59 21.26
N VAL A 42 22.95 -17.53 20.17
CA VAL A 42 21.91 -18.52 19.86
C VAL A 42 22.57 -19.76 19.26
N ARG A 43 22.46 -20.89 19.96
CA ARG A 43 23.04 -22.18 19.53
C ARG A 43 22.14 -22.95 18.60
N ARG A 44 20.83 -22.90 18.85
CA ARG A 44 19.88 -23.74 18.14
C ARG A 44 18.53 -23.04 17.98
N VAL A 45 17.95 -23.16 16.81
CA VAL A 45 16.56 -22.77 16.53
C VAL A 45 15.87 -23.96 15.88
N VAL A 46 14.72 -24.36 16.43
CA VAL A 46 13.86 -25.40 15.87
C VAL A 46 12.50 -24.80 15.56
N ILE A 47 12.09 -24.88 14.30
CA ILE A 47 10.77 -24.42 13.85
C ILE A 47 9.98 -25.63 13.40
N THR A 48 8.90 -25.91 14.13
CA THR A 48 7.92 -26.93 13.77
C THR A 48 6.70 -26.27 13.16
N THR A 49 6.20 -26.79 12.04
CA THR A 49 4.94 -26.33 11.43
C THR A 49 4.03 -27.52 11.17
N VAL A 50 2.71 -27.34 11.31
CA VAL A 50 1.68 -28.25 10.81
C VAL A 50 0.83 -27.48 9.81
N SER A 51 0.94 -27.85 8.54
CA SER A 51 0.27 -27.12 7.45
C SER A 51 0.02 -27.98 6.22
N HIS A 52 -0.85 -27.51 5.34
CA HIS A 52 -0.96 -28.04 3.98
C HIS A 52 -1.33 -26.97 2.95
N ASP A 53 -1.28 -27.40 1.70
CA ASP A 53 -1.65 -26.61 0.53
C ASP A 53 -3.14 -26.80 0.22
N GLN A 54 -3.76 -25.98 -0.63
CA GLN A 54 -5.18 -26.07 -0.96
C GLN A 54 -5.63 -27.39 -1.64
N GLY A 55 -4.71 -28.25 -2.06
CA GLY A 55 -5.04 -29.56 -2.62
C GLY A 55 -5.38 -29.64 -4.12
N PHE A 56 -5.60 -28.50 -4.76
CA PHE A 56 -5.97 -28.40 -6.18
C PHE A 56 -4.85 -27.79 -7.02
N SER A 57 -4.50 -28.46 -8.13
CA SER A 57 -3.56 -27.96 -9.14
C SER A 57 -3.80 -28.68 -10.46
N ASN A 58 -3.71 -27.96 -11.58
CA ASN A 58 -3.75 -28.54 -12.92
C ASN A 58 -2.47 -29.34 -13.23
N ASP A 59 -1.39 -29.16 -12.46
CA ASP A 59 -0.11 -29.85 -12.64
C ASP A 59 0.11 -30.99 -11.62
N LYS A 60 -0.95 -31.45 -10.94
CA LYS A 60 -0.86 -32.49 -9.92
C LYS A 60 -0.26 -33.80 -10.43
N GLY A 61 -0.40 -34.12 -11.72
CA GLY A 61 0.25 -35.28 -12.33
C GLY A 61 1.77 -35.15 -12.46
N ARG A 62 2.32 -33.92 -12.44
CA ARG A 62 3.75 -33.64 -12.61
C ARG A 62 4.45 -33.31 -11.29
N PHE A 63 3.83 -32.50 -10.43
CA PHE A 63 4.42 -32.02 -9.17
C PHE A 63 3.68 -32.52 -7.92
N GLY A 64 2.56 -33.23 -8.08
CA GLY A 64 1.78 -33.71 -6.94
C GLY A 64 2.61 -34.59 -6.01
N GLY A 65 2.56 -34.31 -4.71
CA GLY A 65 3.31 -35.05 -3.70
C GLY A 65 4.76 -34.59 -3.51
N THR A 66 5.25 -33.62 -4.28
CA THR A 66 6.59 -33.02 -4.12
C THR A 66 6.50 -31.64 -3.45
N TYR A 67 7.63 -31.07 -3.06
CA TYR A 67 7.74 -29.70 -2.54
C TYR A 67 8.03 -28.66 -3.64
N GLU A 68 8.18 -29.12 -4.87
CA GLU A 68 8.52 -28.27 -6.01
C GLU A 68 7.28 -27.53 -6.49
N HIS A 69 7.46 -26.27 -6.88
CA HIS A 69 6.39 -25.43 -7.43
C HIS A 69 5.12 -25.34 -6.55
N SER A 70 5.22 -25.59 -5.24
CA SER A 70 4.15 -25.18 -4.32
C SER A 70 4.17 -23.66 -4.20
N ASN A 71 3.00 -23.05 -4.35
CA ASN A 71 2.81 -21.63 -4.12
C ASN A 71 2.43 -21.34 -2.66
N THR A 72 2.70 -22.25 -1.72
CA THR A 72 2.51 -22.01 -0.29
C THR A 72 3.78 -22.37 0.48
N TRP A 73 4.24 -21.46 1.35
CA TRP A 73 5.53 -21.60 2.03
C TRP A 73 5.57 -20.85 3.36
N PHE A 74 6.68 -20.98 4.08
CA PHE A 74 6.97 -20.25 5.31
C PHE A 74 8.30 -19.53 5.18
N GLU A 75 8.32 -18.31 5.68
CA GLU A 75 9.51 -17.50 5.85
C GLU A 75 9.85 -17.38 7.33
N VAL A 76 11.14 -17.26 7.61
CA VAL A 76 11.67 -16.88 8.92
C VAL A 76 12.33 -15.51 8.78
N ALA A 77 11.99 -14.60 9.69
CA ALA A 77 12.56 -13.27 9.78
C ALA A 77 13.13 -13.05 11.19
N VAL A 78 14.25 -12.34 11.28
CA VAL A 78 14.84 -11.93 12.57
C VAL A 78 14.68 -10.42 12.65
N ILE A 79 13.83 -9.96 13.54
CA ILE A 79 13.45 -8.56 13.68
C ILE A 79 14.19 -7.97 14.87
N THR A 80 14.91 -6.89 14.65
CA THR A 80 15.56 -6.12 15.73
C THR A 80 14.52 -5.46 16.65
N PRO A 81 14.87 -5.05 17.88
CA PRO A 81 13.98 -4.27 18.75
C PRO A 81 13.38 -3.02 18.11
N SER A 82 13.99 -2.51 17.03
CA SER A 82 13.52 -1.36 16.26
C SER A 82 12.60 -1.75 15.10
N TYR A 83 12.10 -2.99 15.02
CA TYR A 83 11.21 -3.49 13.96
C TYR A 83 11.82 -3.51 12.54
N HIS A 84 13.13 -3.80 12.45
CA HIS A 84 13.80 -4.04 11.17
C HIS A 84 14.28 -5.48 11.05
N GLU A 85 14.16 -6.05 9.85
CA GLU A 85 14.81 -7.31 9.51
C GLU A 85 16.34 -7.16 9.67
N ARG A 86 16.90 -7.84 10.68
CA ARG A 86 18.35 -7.97 10.87
C ARG A 86 18.99 -8.69 9.69
N THR A 87 18.31 -9.73 9.23
CA THR A 87 18.67 -10.54 8.08
C THR A 87 17.47 -10.57 7.15
N PRO A 88 17.66 -10.47 5.82
CA PRO A 88 16.55 -10.63 4.88
C PRO A 88 15.76 -11.90 5.19
N SER A 89 14.43 -11.77 5.25
CA SER A 89 13.53 -12.89 5.47
C SER A 89 13.80 -14.00 4.46
N LYS A 90 13.88 -15.24 4.97
CA LYS A 90 14.27 -16.41 4.17
C LYS A 90 13.15 -17.42 4.13
N ILE A 91 12.86 -17.94 2.94
CA ILE A 91 12.01 -19.12 2.78
C ILE A 91 12.74 -20.33 3.37
N PHE A 92 12.19 -20.93 4.41
CA PHE A 92 12.77 -22.13 5.01
C PHE A 92 12.00 -23.41 4.67
N GLN A 93 10.73 -23.30 4.30
CA GLN A 93 9.89 -24.47 4.00
C GLN A 93 8.82 -24.14 2.98
N ARG A 94 8.60 -25.04 2.02
CA ARG A 94 7.38 -25.09 1.18
C ARG A 94 6.44 -26.19 1.66
N ASN A 95 5.14 -26.03 1.43
CA ASN A 95 4.21 -27.15 1.59
C ASN A 95 4.33 -28.14 0.42
N VAL A 96 3.72 -29.31 0.59
CA VAL A 96 3.60 -30.28 -0.51
C VAL A 96 2.59 -29.77 -1.53
N HIS A 97 3.02 -29.68 -2.78
CA HIS A 97 2.25 -29.18 -3.89
C HIS A 97 0.91 -29.89 -4.01
N ALA A 98 -0.17 -29.11 -3.96
CA ALA A 98 -1.55 -29.56 -4.16
C ALA A 98 -1.94 -30.79 -3.28
N SER A 99 -1.47 -30.81 -2.04
CA SER A 99 -1.85 -31.81 -1.03
C SER A 99 -2.90 -31.26 -0.06
N LEU A 100 -4.01 -31.98 0.12
CA LEU A 100 -5.02 -31.68 1.15
C LEU A 100 -4.64 -32.18 2.54
N GLU A 101 -3.60 -33.01 2.64
CA GLU A 101 -3.23 -33.64 3.89
C GLU A 101 -2.27 -32.74 4.68
N PRO A 102 -2.63 -32.33 5.92
CA PRO A 102 -1.71 -31.67 6.84
C PRO A 102 -0.42 -32.47 6.99
N ARG A 103 0.73 -31.81 6.87
CA ARG A 103 2.03 -32.39 7.17
C ARG A 103 2.71 -31.62 8.28
N ARG A 104 3.41 -32.37 9.14
CA ARG A 104 4.29 -31.81 10.15
C ARG A 104 5.70 -31.74 9.59
N HIS A 105 6.30 -30.57 9.65
CA HIS A 105 7.69 -30.33 9.28
C HIS A 105 8.45 -29.84 10.51
N GLU A 106 9.71 -30.24 10.60
CA GLU A 106 10.62 -29.82 11.66
C GLU A 106 11.91 -29.35 11.00
N ASN A 107 12.19 -28.07 11.14
CA ASN A 107 13.36 -27.41 10.55
C ASN A 107 14.31 -27.02 11.68
N ILE A 108 15.56 -27.49 11.59
CA ILE A 108 16.53 -27.39 12.68
C ILE A 108 17.77 -26.65 12.17
N TRP A 109 18.12 -25.56 12.84
CA TRP A 109 19.40 -24.88 12.71
C TRP A 109 20.18 -25.08 14.00
N GLU A 110 21.42 -25.58 13.88
CA GLU A 110 22.30 -25.82 15.03
C GLU A 110 23.71 -25.33 14.70
N ILE A 111 24.32 -24.58 15.62
CA ILE A 111 25.60 -23.93 15.37
C ILE A 111 26.75 -24.94 15.33
N GLU A 112 26.67 -26.03 16.08
CA GLU A 112 27.75 -27.01 16.19
C GLU A 112 27.76 -27.97 15.00
N THR A 113 26.59 -28.47 14.59
CA THR A 113 26.47 -29.52 13.57
C THR A 113 25.95 -29.01 12.22
N GLY A 114 25.40 -27.79 12.17
CA GLY A 114 24.77 -27.23 10.99
C GLY A 114 25.74 -26.82 9.89
N GLU A 115 25.21 -26.73 8.67
CA GLU A 115 25.94 -26.25 7.50
C GLU A 115 26.36 -24.77 7.66
N THR A 116 27.36 -24.31 6.89
CA THR A 116 27.93 -22.96 7.01
C THR A 116 26.88 -21.85 6.94
N SER A 117 25.83 -22.01 6.14
CA SER A 117 24.74 -21.04 6.03
C SER A 117 23.86 -20.98 7.29
N ALA A 118 23.65 -22.10 7.96
CA ALA A 118 22.93 -22.18 9.23
C ALA A 118 23.74 -21.56 10.38
N ARG A 119 25.05 -21.82 10.41
CA ARG A 119 25.97 -21.22 11.40
C ARG A 119 26.04 -19.70 11.25
N GLY A 120 26.18 -19.21 10.02
CA GLY A 120 26.18 -17.78 9.72
C GLY A 120 24.90 -17.11 10.20
N TRP A 121 23.73 -17.65 9.82
CA TRP A 121 22.44 -17.10 10.23
C TRP A 121 22.25 -17.07 11.75
N LEU A 122 22.58 -18.15 12.46
CA LEU A 122 22.48 -18.19 13.93
C LEU A 122 23.42 -17.18 14.62
N SER A 123 24.62 -16.98 14.07
CA SER A 123 25.59 -16.03 14.62
C SER A 123 25.21 -14.56 14.45
N GLU A 124 24.28 -14.27 13.54
CA GLU A 124 23.76 -12.92 13.31
C GLU A 124 22.66 -12.55 14.32
N ILE A 125 21.98 -13.52 14.94
CA ILE A 125 20.90 -13.26 15.90
C ILE A 125 21.48 -12.71 17.21
N CYS A 126 21.06 -11.50 17.58
CA CYS A 126 21.55 -10.79 18.75
C CYS A 126 20.51 -10.79 19.89
N SER A 127 20.99 -10.50 21.09
CA SER A 127 20.14 -10.29 22.26
C SER A 127 19.15 -9.14 22.00
N GLY A 128 17.89 -9.34 22.33
CA GLY A 128 16.78 -8.41 22.10
C GLY A 128 16.02 -8.63 20.79
N ASP A 129 16.56 -9.36 19.83
CA ASP A 129 15.88 -9.64 18.56
C ASP A 129 14.66 -10.56 18.73
N THR A 130 13.73 -10.46 17.80
CA THR A 130 12.53 -11.29 17.70
C THR A 130 12.60 -12.17 16.47
N ILE A 131 12.56 -13.48 16.67
CA ILE A 131 12.46 -14.46 15.58
C ILE A 131 10.99 -14.63 15.25
N GLN A 132 10.62 -14.39 13.99
CA GLN A 132 9.25 -14.43 13.47
C GLN A 132 9.10 -15.53 12.43
N VAL A 133 8.00 -16.27 12.47
CA VAL A 133 7.59 -17.20 11.40
C VAL A 133 6.38 -16.64 10.67
N ILE A 134 6.52 -16.48 9.36
CA ILE A 134 5.54 -15.84 8.49
C ILE A 134 5.06 -16.87 7.46
N PRO A 135 3.83 -17.38 7.57
CA PRO A 135 3.23 -18.19 6.52
C PRO A 135 2.92 -17.34 5.29
N ARG A 136 3.09 -17.92 4.11
CA ARG A 136 2.91 -17.26 2.81
C ARG A 136 2.14 -18.16 1.86
N ALA A 137 1.43 -17.51 0.95
CA ALA A 137 0.88 -18.10 -0.25
C ALA A 137 1.04 -17.12 -1.43
N ASP A 138 1.07 -17.64 -2.64
CA ASP A 138 1.11 -16.89 -3.90
C ASP A 138 0.18 -17.61 -4.88
N PHE A 139 -0.17 -16.97 -6.00
CA PHE A 139 -1.07 -17.47 -7.03
C PHE A 139 -2.57 -17.53 -6.61
N LYS A 140 -3.46 -17.18 -7.55
CA LYS A 140 -4.91 -17.10 -7.28
C LYS A 140 -5.44 -18.45 -6.76
N LEU A 141 -6.28 -18.37 -5.73
CA LEU A 141 -6.96 -19.49 -5.07
C LEU A 141 -6.05 -20.36 -4.17
N TRP A 142 -4.72 -20.36 -4.33
CA TRP A 142 -3.82 -21.09 -3.45
C TRP A 142 -3.86 -20.54 -2.03
N THR A 143 -4.02 -21.47 -1.08
CA THR A 143 -4.23 -21.16 0.33
C THR A 143 -3.32 -22.08 1.14
N ASN A 144 -2.50 -21.48 2.00
CA ASN A 144 -1.71 -22.18 3.00
C ASN A 144 -2.57 -22.36 4.24
N TYR A 145 -2.98 -23.59 4.52
CA TYR A 145 -3.72 -23.93 5.73
C TYR A 145 -2.72 -24.20 6.85
N VAL A 146 -2.67 -23.31 7.82
CA VAL A 146 -1.72 -23.39 8.94
C VAL A 146 -2.51 -23.77 10.19
N TYR A 147 -2.16 -24.89 10.80
CA TYR A 147 -2.81 -25.38 12.00
C TYR A 147 -2.00 -25.04 13.24
N GLU A 148 -0.68 -25.11 13.13
CA GLU A 148 0.20 -24.97 14.26
C GLU A 148 1.60 -24.56 13.82
N VAL A 149 2.23 -23.68 14.59
CA VAL A 149 3.66 -23.39 14.48
C VAL A 149 4.25 -23.24 15.87
N GLU A 150 5.41 -23.85 16.08
CA GLU A 150 6.20 -23.74 17.30
C GLU A 150 7.63 -23.32 16.96
N ILE A 151 8.16 -22.33 17.68
CA ILE A 151 9.57 -21.94 17.64
C ILE A 151 10.19 -22.35 18.97
N LYS A 152 11.31 -23.07 18.93
CA LYS A 152 12.18 -23.34 20.09
C LYS A 152 13.54 -22.73 19.85
N VAL A 153 14.09 -22.06 20.86
CA VAL A 153 15.39 -21.40 20.80
C VAL A 153 16.23 -21.85 21.98
N GLU A 154 17.49 -22.17 21.73
CA GLU A 154 18.50 -22.47 22.73
C GLU A 154 19.70 -21.53 22.55
N GLY A 155 20.24 -20.98 23.63
CA GLY A 155 21.38 -20.07 23.59
C GLY A 155 22.15 -19.98 24.90
N ASP A 156 23.36 -19.44 24.83
CA ASP A 156 24.26 -19.32 25.98
C ASP A 156 23.91 -18.09 26.82
N LYS A 157 23.71 -18.28 28.13
CA LYS A 157 23.57 -17.17 29.09
C LYS A 157 24.91 -16.48 29.26
N THR A 158 24.95 -15.16 29.08
CA THR A 158 26.15 -14.37 29.34
C THR A 158 26.30 -14.09 30.84
N THR A 159 27.50 -14.32 31.39
CA THR A 159 27.85 -14.00 32.79
C THR A 159 28.29 -12.55 32.99
N ARG A 160 28.26 -11.72 31.94
CA ARG A 160 28.55 -10.28 32.06
C ARG A 160 27.25 -9.55 32.33
N GLN A 161 27.12 -8.99 33.54
CA GLN A 161 26.30 -7.80 33.73
C GLN A 161 26.83 -6.74 32.76
N THR A 162 26.20 -6.62 31.61
CA THR A 162 26.20 -5.35 30.89
C THR A 162 25.55 -4.37 31.84
N GLN A 163 26.38 -3.46 32.39
CA GLN A 163 25.85 -2.22 32.92
C GLN A 163 24.91 -1.67 31.85
N SER A 164 23.63 -1.55 32.21
CA SER A 164 22.72 -0.67 31.52
C SER A 164 23.47 0.63 31.25
N PRO A 165 23.37 1.25 30.06
CA PRO A 165 23.78 2.64 29.94
C PRO A 165 23.04 3.37 31.05
N SER A 166 23.78 3.94 31.98
CA SER A 166 23.22 4.78 33.02
C SER A 166 22.34 5.81 32.32
N ASP A 167 21.07 5.85 32.71
CA ASP A 167 20.22 7.03 32.59
C ASP A 167 21.02 8.21 33.13
N THR A 168 21.75 8.86 32.23
CA THR A 168 22.46 10.10 32.49
C THR A 168 21.72 11.14 31.68
N GLY A 169 20.67 11.67 32.34
CA GLY A 169 20.11 12.99 32.11
C GLY A 169 19.79 13.35 30.68
N TRP A 170 18.66 12.87 30.15
CA TRP A 170 18.00 13.53 29.02
C TRP A 170 16.92 14.54 29.45
N GLU A 171 16.74 14.77 30.76
CA GLU A 171 15.77 15.77 31.29
C GLU A 171 16.39 17.09 31.77
N ALA A 172 17.64 17.41 31.42
CA ALA A 172 18.21 18.72 31.75
C ALA A 172 19.26 19.24 30.76
N VAL A 173 18.91 19.37 29.46
CA VAL A 173 19.56 20.34 28.55
C VAL A 173 18.53 20.88 27.55
N GLN A 174 17.52 21.61 28.05
CA GLN A 174 16.66 22.47 27.21
C GLN A 174 17.18 23.92 27.15
N ALA A 175 18.49 24.09 27.03
CA ALA A 175 19.09 25.39 26.74
C ALA A 175 20.24 25.17 25.74
N ASN A 176 20.11 25.76 24.54
CA ASN A 176 21.04 25.71 23.39
C ASN A 176 21.04 24.45 22.51
N LYS A 177 19.91 24.12 21.86
CA LYS A 177 20.01 23.48 20.53
C LYS A 177 20.65 24.51 19.57
N PRO A 178 21.72 24.19 18.83
CA PRO A 178 22.21 25.07 17.78
C PRO A 178 21.10 25.27 16.74
N ASN A 179 20.75 26.52 16.46
CA ASN A 179 19.77 26.80 15.41
C ASN A 179 20.43 26.64 14.03
N PHE A 180 20.02 25.61 13.31
CA PHE A 180 20.47 25.35 11.93
C PHE A 180 19.65 26.10 10.89
N TYR A 181 18.49 26.64 11.27
CA TYR A 181 17.47 27.13 10.36
C TYR A 181 17.24 28.64 10.50
N LYS A 182 17.40 29.36 9.40
CA LYS A 182 16.86 30.71 9.24
C LYS A 182 15.41 30.63 8.75
N PRO A 183 14.47 31.45 9.26
CA PRO A 183 13.11 31.50 8.73
C PRO A 183 13.09 31.74 7.23
N LEU A 184 12.23 31.03 6.50
CA LEU A 184 12.08 31.13 5.05
C LEU A 184 11.10 32.24 4.67
N ASP A 185 11.42 33.03 3.64
CA ASP A 185 10.50 34.01 3.07
C ASP A 185 9.52 33.35 2.08
N LEU A 186 8.25 33.32 2.47
CA LEU A 186 7.16 32.77 1.68
C LEU A 186 6.92 33.52 0.37
N SER A 187 7.11 34.84 0.36
CA SER A 187 6.87 35.67 -0.84
C SER A 187 7.87 35.35 -1.95
N ARG A 188 9.04 34.81 -1.58
CA ARG A 188 10.13 34.44 -2.48
C ARG A 188 10.19 32.94 -2.77
N GLN A 189 9.27 32.15 -2.20
CA GLN A 189 9.27 30.68 -2.30
C GLN A 189 10.65 30.10 -1.93
N GLU A 190 11.18 30.53 -0.78
CA GLU A 190 12.50 30.08 -0.35
C GLU A 190 12.48 28.61 0.09
N THR A 191 13.58 27.92 -0.20
CA THR A 191 13.90 26.59 0.34
C THR A 191 15.39 26.55 0.70
N ARG A 192 15.86 25.44 1.27
CA ARG A 192 17.27 25.26 1.65
C ARG A 192 17.91 24.12 0.86
N VAL A 193 19.21 24.18 0.64
CA VAL A 193 20.00 23.13 0.00
C VAL A 193 21.23 22.81 0.84
N LEU A 194 21.64 21.54 0.83
CA LEU A 194 22.83 21.01 1.49
C LEU A 194 24.00 20.99 0.51
N SER A 195 25.06 21.75 0.76
CA SER A 195 26.36 21.53 0.12
C SER A 195 27.13 20.45 0.86
N LEU A 196 27.18 19.24 0.30
CA LEU A 196 27.92 18.10 0.84
C LEU A 196 29.40 18.18 0.41
N TYR A 197 30.30 18.26 1.39
CA TYR A 197 31.74 18.41 1.13
C TYR A 197 32.40 17.08 0.71
N PRO A 198 33.45 17.15 -0.13
CA PRO A 198 34.20 15.95 -0.50
C PRO A 198 34.90 15.32 0.70
N GLY A 199 35.17 14.02 0.63
CA GLY A 199 35.93 13.32 1.66
C GLY A 199 36.03 11.82 1.43
N ALA A 200 37.02 11.19 2.03
CA ALA A 200 37.27 9.75 1.89
C ALA A 200 36.20 8.91 2.63
N SER A 201 35.90 7.70 2.15
CA SER A 201 34.82 6.82 2.66
C SER A 201 34.75 6.63 4.19
N HIS A 202 35.89 6.72 4.88
CA HIS A 202 36.02 6.57 6.34
C HIS A 202 35.85 7.89 7.12
N GLU A 203 35.94 9.04 6.47
CA GLU A 203 35.77 10.35 7.09
C GLU A 203 34.29 10.65 7.36
N ALA A 204 34.03 11.51 8.35
CA ALA A 204 32.69 11.97 8.66
C ALA A 204 32.05 12.72 7.47
N LEU A 205 30.72 12.61 7.34
CA LEU A 205 29.98 13.45 6.40
C LEU A 205 29.96 14.88 6.94
N CYS A 206 30.33 15.84 6.11
CA CYS A 206 30.38 17.25 6.46
C CYS A 206 29.69 18.09 5.38
N GLY A 207 29.03 19.18 5.77
CA GLY A 207 28.41 20.09 4.81
C GLY A 207 27.91 21.40 5.43
N ARG A 208 27.23 22.20 4.59
CA ARG A 208 26.54 23.41 5.01
C ARG A 208 25.15 23.50 4.39
N ILE A 209 24.22 24.13 5.09
CA ILE A 209 22.89 24.45 4.57
C ILE A 209 22.92 25.90 4.07
N THR A 210 22.40 26.15 2.86
CA THR A 210 22.24 27.50 2.29
C THR A 210 20.80 27.70 1.81
N THR A 211 20.29 28.93 1.93
CA THR A 211 18.94 29.29 1.48
C THR A 211 18.97 29.75 0.03
N ILE A 212 18.00 29.28 -0.76
CA ILE A 212 17.79 29.67 -2.16
C ILE A 212 16.34 30.11 -2.37
N SER A 213 16.10 30.95 -3.38
CA SER A 213 14.77 31.44 -3.76
C SER A 213 14.31 30.75 -5.04
N LEU A 214 13.25 29.93 -4.97
CA LEU A 214 12.70 29.24 -6.16
C LEU A 214 12.03 30.20 -7.15
N ALA A 215 11.72 31.42 -6.72
CA ALA A 215 11.23 32.48 -7.60
C ALA A 215 12.36 33.16 -8.43
N ASP A 216 13.63 32.93 -8.07
CA ASP A 216 14.77 33.50 -8.77
C ASP A 216 15.34 32.45 -9.76
N PRO A 217 15.16 32.62 -11.08
CA PRO A 217 15.65 31.65 -12.07
C PRO A 217 17.19 31.58 -12.14
N SER A 218 17.90 32.50 -11.50
CA SER A 218 19.37 32.52 -11.43
C SER A 218 19.94 31.84 -10.17
N HIS A 219 19.10 31.22 -9.34
CA HIS A 219 19.55 30.51 -8.15
C HIS A 219 20.57 29.40 -8.48
N ASP A 220 21.40 29.04 -7.49
CA ASP A 220 22.39 27.98 -7.64
C ASP A 220 21.75 26.63 -8.00
N LYS A 221 22.41 25.89 -8.88
CA LYS A 221 21.97 24.56 -9.30
C LYS A 221 22.07 23.56 -8.14
N TYR A 222 21.09 22.67 -8.06
CA TYR A 222 21.05 21.60 -7.07
C TYR A 222 20.43 20.34 -7.67
N GLU A 223 20.75 19.18 -7.08
CA GLU A 223 20.05 17.93 -7.33
C GLU A 223 19.09 17.64 -6.17
N ALA A 224 17.99 16.93 -6.40
CA ALA A 224 17.10 16.53 -5.32
C ALA A 224 17.27 15.04 -4.99
N LEU A 225 17.36 14.68 -3.71
CA LEU A 225 17.48 13.30 -3.27
C LEU A 225 16.10 12.71 -2.94
N SER A 226 15.81 11.57 -3.54
CA SER A 226 14.60 10.78 -3.34
C SER A 226 14.97 9.43 -2.71
N TYR A 227 14.67 9.21 -1.44
CA TYR A 227 15.12 8.03 -0.70
C TYR A 227 14.07 7.58 0.31
N CYS A 228 14.03 6.28 0.63
CA CYS A 228 13.12 5.80 1.67
C CYS A 228 13.64 6.19 3.06
N TRP A 229 12.82 6.87 3.84
CA TRP A 229 13.11 7.12 5.26
C TRP A 229 13.07 5.75 5.96
N GLY A 230 14.25 5.26 6.37
CA GLY A 230 14.39 4.01 7.11
C GLY A 230 13.92 4.15 8.56
N ASN A 231 14.51 3.40 9.50
CA ASN A 231 14.18 3.61 10.92
C ASN A 231 14.48 5.03 11.36
N PRO A 232 13.54 5.73 12.03
CA PRO A 232 13.88 6.95 12.76
C PRO A 232 14.78 6.68 13.98
N SER A 233 14.81 5.44 14.48
CA SER A 233 15.62 5.04 15.65
C SER A 233 17.10 4.79 15.31
N GLN A 234 17.43 4.57 14.04
CA GLN A 234 18.80 4.36 13.57
C GLN A 234 19.32 5.66 12.97
N LYS A 235 20.20 6.33 13.72
CA LYS A 235 20.70 7.65 13.37
C LYS A 235 22.16 7.58 12.94
N GLY A 236 22.45 8.07 11.75
CA GLY A 236 23.78 8.54 11.37
C GLY A 236 23.94 10.02 11.74
N LEU A 237 25.17 10.52 11.67
CA LEU A 237 25.47 11.93 11.91
C LEU A 237 26.08 12.55 10.66
N VAL A 238 25.57 13.72 10.29
CA VAL A 238 26.24 14.63 9.36
C VAL A 238 26.64 15.88 10.14
N LYS A 239 27.88 16.32 9.96
CA LYS A 239 28.40 17.52 10.60
C LYS A 239 28.04 18.74 9.77
N LEU A 240 27.18 19.60 10.30
CA LEU A 240 26.71 20.81 9.63
C LEU A 240 27.29 22.05 10.29
N ARG A 241 27.68 23.01 9.45
CA ARG A 241 28.07 24.35 9.94
C ARG A 241 26.85 25.06 10.51
N SER A 242 26.86 25.41 11.80
CA SER A 242 25.79 26.22 12.41
C SER A 242 25.92 27.68 12.00
N MET A 243 24.79 28.37 11.90
CA MET A 243 24.70 29.79 11.57
C MET A 243 24.57 30.70 12.81
N ALA A 244 24.76 30.16 14.02
CA ALA A 244 24.56 30.91 15.27
C ALA A 244 25.71 31.90 15.54
N MET A 245 25.35 33.20 15.48
CA MET A 245 26.09 34.40 15.89
C MET A 245 27.31 34.81 15.07
N ASP A 246 27.09 35.19 13.81
CA ASP A 246 27.92 36.21 13.15
C ASP A 246 27.00 37.28 12.57
N GLN A 247 26.70 38.31 13.38
CA GLN A 247 26.21 39.60 12.88
C GLN A 247 27.33 40.42 12.20
N HIS A 248 28.52 39.82 12.05
CA HIS A 248 29.57 40.30 11.19
C HIS A 248 29.78 39.28 10.08
N GLU A 249 29.40 39.63 8.86
CA GLU A 249 29.85 38.97 7.63
C GLU A 249 31.38 39.11 7.52
N SER A 250 32.13 38.39 8.36
CA SER A 250 33.55 38.18 8.18
C SER A 250 33.74 36.78 7.63
N GLU A 251 34.40 36.71 6.47
CA GLU A 251 34.79 35.49 5.76
C GLU A 251 35.87 34.70 6.54
N ALA A 252 35.61 34.36 7.79
CA ALA A 252 36.47 33.45 8.56
C ALA A 252 35.98 32.01 8.37
N GLU A 253 36.86 31.14 7.87
CA GLU A 253 36.61 29.73 7.56
C GLU A 253 36.24 28.84 8.79
N ASP A 254 36.23 29.41 10.01
CA ASP A 254 36.20 28.69 11.30
C ASP A 254 34.83 28.64 12.03
N GLY A 255 33.71 28.63 11.30
CA GLY A 255 32.41 28.27 11.90
C GLY A 255 32.39 26.83 12.45
N LEU A 256 31.95 26.64 13.71
CA LEU A 256 31.86 25.33 14.35
C LEU A 256 30.92 24.38 13.59
N LEU A 257 31.39 23.15 13.39
CA LEU A 257 30.58 22.03 12.90
C LEU A 257 29.83 21.40 14.07
N HIS A 258 28.52 21.24 13.91
CA HIS A 258 27.65 20.59 14.88
C HIS A 258 27.08 19.30 14.30
N ASP A 259 26.90 18.31 15.17
CA ASP A 259 26.30 17.04 14.79
C ASP A 259 24.81 17.24 14.49
N PHE A 260 24.39 16.87 13.29
CA PHE A 260 23.00 16.86 12.86
C PHE A 260 22.57 15.40 12.62
N PRO A 261 21.55 14.90 13.34
CA PRO A 261 21.10 13.53 13.21
C PRO A 261 20.31 13.32 11.91
N ILE A 262 20.66 12.27 11.18
CA ILE A 262 19.96 11.82 9.97
C ILE A 262 19.62 10.33 10.07
N ASN A 263 18.57 9.88 9.39
CA ASN A 263 18.26 8.45 9.35
C ASN A 263 19.34 7.65 8.59
N SER A 264 19.46 6.36 8.89
CA SER A 264 20.48 5.48 8.32
C SER A 264 20.46 5.40 6.79
N SER A 265 19.27 5.35 6.19
CA SER A 265 19.10 5.35 4.73
C SER A 265 19.71 6.58 4.08
N LEU A 266 19.47 7.77 4.66
CA LEU A 266 20.06 9.02 4.22
C LEU A 266 21.58 9.03 4.44
N TYR A 267 22.06 8.56 5.59
CA TYR A 267 23.49 8.50 5.87
C TYR A 267 24.24 7.65 4.82
N GLU A 268 23.71 6.47 4.49
CA GLU A 268 24.26 5.62 3.43
C GLU A 268 24.18 6.30 2.06
N ALA A 269 23.03 6.89 1.71
CA ALA A 269 22.90 7.63 0.44
C ALA A 269 23.96 8.74 0.33
N LEU A 270 24.11 9.58 1.35
CA LEU A 270 25.09 10.65 1.36
C LEU A 270 26.53 10.13 1.28
N LYS A 271 26.85 8.99 1.90
CA LYS A 271 28.17 8.36 1.74
C LYS A 271 28.49 7.96 0.30
N TYR A 272 27.54 7.37 -0.40
CA TYR A 272 27.71 6.97 -1.80
C TYR A 272 27.65 8.14 -2.77
N LEU A 273 26.95 9.22 -2.40
CA LEU A 273 26.81 10.42 -3.22
C LEU A 273 27.92 11.45 -2.97
N ARG A 274 28.66 11.32 -1.86
CA ARG A 274 29.76 12.22 -1.49
C ARG A 274 30.87 12.17 -2.55
N PRO A 275 31.32 13.32 -3.07
CA PRO A 275 32.49 13.35 -3.93
C PRO A 275 33.76 12.91 -3.18
N ASP A 276 34.64 12.14 -3.80
CA ASP A 276 35.94 11.81 -3.19
C ASP A 276 36.87 13.04 -3.16
N SER A 277 36.74 13.92 -4.15
CA SER A 277 37.50 15.16 -4.29
C SER A 277 36.74 16.16 -5.18
N GLY A 278 37.21 17.42 -5.24
CA GLY A 278 36.62 18.45 -6.10
C GLY A 278 35.56 19.31 -5.38
N PRO A 279 34.68 20.01 -6.13
CA PRO A 279 33.70 20.91 -5.53
C PRO A 279 32.63 20.15 -4.73
N PRO A 280 32.03 20.79 -3.70
CA PRO A 280 30.90 20.23 -2.97
C PRO A 280 29.74 19.86 -3.88
N ARG A 281 29.00 18.81 -3.51
CA ARG A 281 27.76 18.41 -4.19
C ARG A 281 26.56 19.06 -3.52
N THR A 282 25.80 19.86 -4.28
CA THR A 282 24.61 20.56 -3.75
C THR A 282 23.36 19.70 -3.92
N LEU A 283 22.73 19.35 -2.80
CA LEU A 283 21.58 18.44 -2.72
C LEU A 283 20.42 19.12 -1.98
N TRP A 284 19.21 18.99 -2.48
CA TRP A 284 18.00 19.17 -1.69
C TRP A 284 17.62 17.83 -1.06
N VAL A 285 17.49 17.79 0.27
CA VAL A 285 17.15 16.61 1.05
C VAL A 285 16.10 16.98 2.08
N ASP A 286 14.88 16.46 1.95
CA ASP A 286 13.74 16.77 2.81
C ASP A 286 14.04 16.79 4.32
N ALA A 287 14.70 15.77 4.85
CA ALA A 287 15.02 15.62 6.28
C ALA A 287 16.07 16.61 6.80
N VAL A 288 16.78 17.31 5.91
CA VAL A 288 17.82 18.29 6.27
C VAL A 288 17.38 19.71 5.92
N CYS A 289 16.76 19.89 4.75
CA CYS A 289 16.42 21.19 4.17
C CYS A 289 15.13 21.78 4.75
N ILE A 290 14.22 20.94 5.23
CA ILE A 290 12.97 21.33 5.89
C ILE A 290 13.15 21.23 7.40
N ASP A 291 12.74 22.26 8.13
CA ASP A 291 12.60 22.18 9.58
C ASP A 291 11.40 21.28 9.93
N GLN A 292 11.70 20.02 10.25
CA GLN A 292 10.69 19.00 10.54
C GLN A 292 9.92 19.27 11.85
N ASP A 293 10.48 20.07 12.75
CA ASP A 293 9.84 20.44 14.02
C ASP A 293 8.84 21.62 13.83
N ASN A 294 8.92 22.35 12.71
CA ASN A 294 8.01 23.44 12.36
C ASN A 294 6.92 22.97 11.39
N LEU A 295 5.72 22.68 11.91
CA LEU A 295 4.59 22.17 11.12
C LEU A 295 4.10 23.13 10.03
N GLU A 296 4.17 24.44 10.28
CA GLU A 296 3.79 25.46 9.28
C GLU A 296 4.78 25.47 8.13
N GLU A 297 6.08 25.50 8.43
CA GLU A 297 7.15 25.40 7.42
C GLU A 297 7.02 24.08 6.64
N ARG A 298 6.80 22.96 7.34
CA ARG A 298 6.63 21.64 6.71
C ARG A 298 5.45 21.64 5.74
N ALA A 299 4.28 22.17 6.13
CA ALA A 299 3.12 22.26 5.25
C ALA A 299 3.41 23.14 4.02
N GLN A 300 4.12 24.25 4.20
CA GLN A 300 4.51 25.16 3.13
C GLN A 300 5.50 24.51 2.15
N GLN A 301 6.55 23.85 2.66
CA GLN A 301 7.54 23.16 1.84
C GLN A 301 6.91 21.99 1.09
N VAL A 302 5.99 21.24 1.73
CA VAL A 302 5.19 20.19 1.08
C VAL A 302 4.40 20.76 -0.11
N ALA A 303 3.77 21.91 0.03
CA ALA A 303 3.08 22.57 -1.08
C ALA A 303 4.05 23.05 -2.18
N GLN A 304 5.33 23.28 -1.87
CA GLN A 304 6.38 23.69 -2.81
C GLN A 304 7.18 22.54 -3.42
N MET A 305 7.06 21.30 -2.91
CA MET A 305 7.74 20.11 -3.45
C MET A 305 7.63 19.97 -4.98
N PRO A 306 6.49 20.29 -5.63
CA PRO A 306 6.39 20.23 -7.09
C PRO A 306 7.42 21.14 -7.78
N SER A 307 7.58 22.36 -7.27
CA SER A 307 8.55 23.34 -7.75
C SER A 307 9.98 22.92 -7.42
N ILE A 308 10.23 22.41 -6.22
CA ILE A 308 11.56 21.96 -5.78
C ILE A 308 12.10 20.82 -6.68
N TYR A 309 11.34 19.73 -6.81
CA TYR A 309 11.74 18.62 -7.69
C TYR A 309 11.72 19.02 -9.18
N GLY A 310 10.81 19.93 -9.55
CA GLY A 310 10.69 20.49 -10.90
C GLY A 310 11.84 21.39 -11.33
N GLN A 311 12.48 22.09 -10.38
CA GLN A 311 13.59 23.01 -10.66
C GLN A 311 14.97 22.36 -10.49
N ALA A 312 15.08 21.27 -9.73
CA ALA A 312 16.31 20.49 -9.59
C ALA A 312 16.91 20.08 -10.96
N ASP A 313 18.24 20.08 -11.08
CA ASP A 313 18.95 19.66 -12.30
C ASP A 313 18.68 18.18 -12.61
N ARG A 314 18.62 17.35 -11.56
CA ARG A 314 18.16 15.96 -11.62
C ARG A 314 17.64 15.49 -10.26
N VAL A 315 16.87 14.42 -10.29
CA VAL A 315 16.44 13.68 -9.09
C VAL A 315 17.26 12.41 -8.96
N VAL A 316 17.87 12.22 -7.80
CA VAL A 316 18.66 11.03 -7.44
C VAL A 316 17.76 10.12 -6.62
N ILE A 317 17.37 8.98 -7.19
CA ILE A 317 16.56 7.96 -6.53
C ILE A 317 17.51 6.97 -5.85
N TRP A 318 17.40 6.81 -4.54
CA TRP A 318 18.20 5.87 -3.75
C TRP A 318 17.36 4.67 -3.30
N LEU A 319 17.71 3.48 -3.80
CA LEU A 319 17.04 2.22 -3.48
C LEU A 319 17.70 1.45 -2.32
N GLY A 320 18.78 1.97 -1.75
CA GLY A 320 19.56 1.33 -0.68
C GLY A 320 20.82 0.63 -1.18
N LEU A 321 21.43 -0.17 -0.31
CA LEU A 321 22.69 -0.87 -0.61
C LEU A 321 22.49 -2.01 -1.64
N SER A 322 23.54 -2.25 -2.42
CA SER A 322 23.58 -3.38 -3.36
C SER A 322 23.84 -4.70 -2.64
N ASN A 323 23.29 -5.78 -3.18
CA ASN A 323 23.54 -7.16 -2.78
C ASN A 323 23.60 -8.03 -4.06
N PRO A 324 23.98 -9.32 -4.00
CA PRO A 324 24.13 -10.13 -5.21
C PRO A 324 22.88 -10.16 -6.11
N ILE A 325 21.68 -10.26 -5.55
CA ILE A 325 20.41 -10.30 -6.31
C ILE A 325 20.11 -8.93 -6.94
N ARG A 326 20.28 -7.85 -6.16
CA ARG A 326 20.10 -6.46 -6.63
C ARG A 326 21.08 -6.13 -7.74
N LYS A 327 22.35 -6.52 -7.58
CA LYS A 327 23.40 -6.31 -8.59
C LYS A 327 23.09 -7.04 -9.89
N GLU A 328 22.61 -8.28 -9.82
CA GLU A 328 22.18 -9.03 -11.00
C GLU A 328 21.03 -8.31 -11.72
N CYS A 329 20.00 -7.87 -10.98
CA CYS A 329 18.89 -7.12 -11.55
C CYS A 329 19.35 -5.81 -12.21
N PHE A 330 20.22 -5.06 -11.55
CA PHE A 330 20.76 -3.81 -12.09
C PHE A 330 21.64 -4.05 -13.33
N THR A 331 22.38 -5.15 -13.38
CA THR A 331 23.18 -5.54 -14.55
C THR A 331 22.28 -5.70 -15.78
N VAL A 332 21.13 -6.38 -15.65
CA VAL A 332 20.16 -6.53 -16.75
C VAL A 332 19.67 -5.17 -17.25
N VAL A 333 19.29 -4.27 -16.34
CA VAL A 333 18.82 -2.92 -16.72
C VAL A 333 19.94 -2.09 -17.36
N GLN A 334 21.18 -2.24 -16.90
CA GLN A 334 22.36 -1.59 -17.49
C GLN A 334 22.66 -2.09 -18.89
N THR A 335 22.54 -3.39 -19.14
CA THR A 335 22.67 -3.99 -20.48
C THR A 335 21.63 -3.40 -21.41
N ILE A 336 20.36 -3.40 -21.01
CA ILE A 336 19.25 -2.80 -21.79
C ILE A 336 19.54 -1.34 -22.11
N GLN A 337 19.95 -0.55 -21.11
CA GLN A 337 20.31 0.85 -21.30
C GLN A 337 21.46 1.02 -22.31
N THR A 338 22.45 0.14 -22.27
CA THR A 338 23.61 0.17 -23.18
C THR A 338 23.21 -0.19 -24.61
N LEU A 339 22.38 -1.22 -24.77
CA LEU A 339 21.86 -1.64 -26.07
C LEU A 339 20.98 -0.54 -26.71
N LEU A 340 20.08 0.07 -25.94
CA LEU A 340 19.25 1.20 -26.41
C LEU A 340 20.11 2.38 -26.86
N LYS A 341 21.17 2.71 -26.10
CA LYS A 341 22.11 3.78 -26.49
C LYS A 341 22.92 3.44 -27.74
N THR A 342 23.21 2.15 -27.98
CA THR A 342 23.99 1.70 -29.13
C THR A 342 23.16 1.69 -30.42
N GLU A 343 21.88 1.31 -30.35
CA GLU A 343 20.97 1.34 -31.50
C GLU A 343 20.48 2.76 -31.86
N TYR A 344 20.56 3.71 -30.93
CA TYR A 344 20.10 5.08 -31.12
C TYR A 344 21.16 5.97 -31.79
N ASP A 345 20.83 6.48 -32.98
CA ASP A 345 21.64 7.46 -33.70
C ASP A 345 21.13 8.89 -33.46
N PRO A 346 21.84 9.75 -32.69
CA PRO A 346 21.39 11.11 -32.39
C PRO A 346 21.27 12.02 -33.62
N SER A 347 21.85 11.65 -34.76
CA SER A 347 21.75 12.41 -36.02
C SER A 347 20.47 12.11 -36.81
N ARG A 348 19.81 10.99 -36.50
CA ARG A 348 18.57 10.55 -37.15
C ARG A 348 17.35 11.00 -36.34
N LYS A 349 16.32 11.50 -37.03
CA LYS A 349 14.99 11.65 -36.44
C LYS A 349 14.26 10.31 -36.49
N TYR A 350 13.84 9.82 -35.34
CA TYR A 350 13.01 8.64 -35.21
C TYR A 350 11.56 9.05 -34.96
N THR A 351 10.60 8.29 -35.50
CA THR A 351 9.21 8.36 -35.06
C THR A 351 9.06 7.66 -33.70
N GLU A 352 7.98 7.97 -32.97
CA GLU A 352 7.69 7.27 -31.71
C GLU A 352 7.59 5.75 -31.91
N GLU A 353 6.94 5.31 -33.00
CA GLU A 353 6.76 3.88 -33.30
C GLU A 353 8.10 3.18 -33.59
N GLU A 354 9.05 3.84 -34.25
CA GLU A 354 10.39 3.28 -34.46
C GLU A 354 11.15 3.09 -33.14
N LEU A 355 11.03 4.06 -32.21
CA LEU A 355 11.63 3.96 -30.88
C LEU A 355 10.97 2.84 -30.05
N THR A 356 9.65 2.70 -30.13
CA THR A 356 8.91 1.59 -29.50
C THR A 356 9.40 0.24 -29.99
N GLN A 357 9.51 0.06 -31.31
CA GLN A 357 9.93 -1.20 -31.90
C GLN A 357 11.39 -1.52 -31.56
N MET A 358 12.26 -0.50 -31.53
CA MET A 358 13.64 -0.64 -31.06
C MET A 358 13.69 -1.11 -29.61
N ALA A 359 12.95 -0.44 -28.72
CA ALA A 359 12.85 -0.84 -27.33
C ALA A 359 12.36 -2.29 -27.19
N LYS A 360 11.30 -2.65 -27.90
CA LYS A 360 10.75 -4.02 -27.90
C LYS A 360 11.78 -5.06 -28.31
N ARG A 361 12.53 -4.84 -29.40
CA ARG A 361 13.56 -5.79 -29.87
C ARG A 361 14.68 -5.98 -28.85
N VAL A 362 15.17 -4.89 -28.26
CA VAL A 362 16.21 -4.95 -27.22
C VAL A 362 15.72 -5.75 -26.02
N MET A 363 14.49 -5.49 -25.58
CA MET A 363 13.88 -6.18 -24.44
C MET A 363 13.62 -7.65 -24.75
N ASP A 364 13.10 -7.99 -25.93
CA ASP A 364 12.87 -9.36 -26.38
C ASP A 364 14.20 -10.15 -26.38
N ALA A 365 15.28 -9.55 -26.88
CA ALA A 365 16.60 -10.20 -26.92
C ALA A 365 17.14 -10.47 -25.50
N GLU A 366 17.13 -9.45 -24.62
CA GLU A 366 17.69 -9.56 -23.28
C GLU A 366 16.85 -10.48 -22.37
N LEU A 367 15.52 -10.37 -22.45
CA LEU A 367 14.62 -11.15 -21.58
C LEU A 367 14.32 -12.54 -22.14
N THR A 368 14.62 -12.84 -23.41
CA THR A 368 14.70 -14.23 -23.89
C THR A 368 15.92 -14.94 -23.29
N ALA A 369 17.06 -14.25 -23.16
CA ALA A 369 18.26 -14.81 -22.57
C ALA A 369 18.13 -15.03 -21.04
N ASN A 370 17.52 -14.08 -20.34
CA ASN A 370 17.41 -14.10 -18.87
C ASN A 370 16.07 -14.69 -18.35
N GLY A 371 15.05 -14.77 -19.20
CA GLY A 371 13.68 -15.13 -18.83
C GLY A 371 12.94 -14.00 -18.10
N VAL A 372 11.77 -13.59 -18.62
CA VAL A 372 10.94 -12.54 -18.00
C VAL A 372 10.51 -12.91 -16.57
N VAL A 373 10.04 -14.14 -16.35
CA VAL A 373 9.57 -14.62 -15.04
C VAL A 373 10.71 -14.71 -14.01
N PRO A 374 11.87 -15.35 -14.32
CA PRO A 374 13.02 -15.31 -13.42
C PRO A 374 13.48 -13.90 -13.03
N PHE A 375 13.49 -12.96 -13.98
CA PHE A 375 13.86 -11.58 -13.71
C PHE A 375 12.87 -10.89 -12.75
N THR A 376 11.56 -11.00 -13.01
CA THR A 376 10.54 -10.38 -12.14
C THR A 376 10.53 -10.98 -10.74
N ASP A 377 10.78 -12.28 -10.61
CA ASP A 377 10.92 -12.95 -9.31
C ASP A 377 12.13 -12.43 -8.52
N LYS A 378 13.28 -12.26 -9.17
CA LYS A 378 14.49 -11.69 -8.53
C LYS A 378 14.29 -10.22 -8.16
N TRP A 379 13.68 -9.44 -9.05
CA TRP A 379 13.35 -8.05 -8.76
C TRP A 379 12.45 -7.92 -7.54
N ARG A 380 11.41 -8.76 -7.44
CA ARG A 380 10.50 -8.80 -6.28
C ARG A 380 11.23 -9.16 -4.98
N GLN A 381 12.18 -10.09 -5.05
CA GLN A 381 13.03 -10.45 -3.90
C GLN A 381 13.93 -9.29 -3.43
N CYS A 382 14.22 -8.30 -4.28
CA CYS A 382 14.96 -7.11 -3.86
C CYS A 382 14.17 -6.24 -2.87
N ASP A 383 12.83 -6.32 -2.93
CA ASP A 383 11.85 -5.69 -2.04
C ASP A 383 12.14 -4.21 -1.72
N PHE A 384 12.30 -3.41 -2.77
CA PHE A 384 12.64 -2.00 -2.65
C PHE A 384 11.51 -1.18 -2.00
N ASP A 385 11.72 -0.74 -0.75
CA ASP A 385 10.75 0.06 -0.01
C ASP A 385 10.45 1.42 -0.65
N TRP A 386 11.40 1.95 -1.41
CA TRP A 386 11.23 3.22 -2.13
C TRP A 386 9.98 3.21 -3.03
N PHE A 387 9.77 2.14 -3.81
CA PHE A 387 8.60 2.02 -4.69
C PHE A 387 7.28 1.96 -3.93
N LYS A 388 7.32 1.62 -2.65
CA LYS A 388 6.11 1.52 -1.82
C LYS A 388 5.66 2.88 -1.31
N ARG A 389 6.42 3.98 -1.43
CA ARG A 389 6.07 5.27 -0.80
C ARG A 389 5.19 6.14 -1.69
N THR A 390 4.19 6.81 -1.10
CA THR A 390 3.31 7.73 -1.85
C THR A 390 4.06 8.96 -2.38
N TRP A 391 4.95 9.56 -1.57
CA TRP A 391 5.68 10.78 -1.93
C TRP A 391 6.53 10.63 -3.20
N VAL A 392 7.14 9.47 -3.40
CA VAL A 392 8.09 9.26 -4.50
C VAL A 392 7.46 9.40 -5.89
N VAL A 393 6.12 9.32 -5.97
CA VAL A 393 5.37 9.59 -7.20
C VAL A 393 5.54 11.05 -7.61
N GLN A 394 5.41 12.01 -6.68
CA GLN A 394 5.65 13.42 -6.95
C GLN A 394 7.11 13.69 -7.28
N GLU A 395 8.01 13.07 -6.52
CA GLU A 395 9.46 13.29 -6.62
C GLU A 395 9.97 12.91 -8.01
N VAL A 396 9.45 11.82 -8.59
CA VAL A 396 9.81 11.40 -9.95
C VAL A 396 8.98 12.10 -11.03
N ALA A 397 7.69 12.33 -10.81
CA ALA A 397 6.84 12.97 -11.83
C ALA A 397 7.26 14.40 -12.17
N ASN A 398 7.76 15.13 -11.17
CA ASN A 398 8.21 16.50 -11.37
C ASN A 398 9.66 16.59 -11.87
N ALA A 399 10.42 15.49 -11.85
CA ALA A 399 11.84 15.51 -12.21
C ALA A 399 12.07 15.93 -13.67
N LYS A 400 12.98 16.90 -13.91
CA LYS A 400 13.52 17.17 -15.27
C LYS A 400 14.21 15.93 -15.84
N THR A 401 15.04 15.29 -15.02
CA THR A 401 15.70 14.02 -15.29
C THR A 401 15.84 13.25 -13.98
N ALA A 402 15.85 11.91 -14.03
CA ALA A 402 16.00 11.07 -12.84
C ALA A 402 16.98 9.92 -13.07
N VAL A 403 17.79 9.63 -12.04
CA VAL A 403 18.76 8.53 -12.00
C VAL A 403 18.51 7.66 -10.77
N VAL A 404 18.60 6.35 -10.93
CA VAL A 404 18.33 5.35 -9.90
C VAL A 404 19.63 4.72 -9.45
N HIS A 405 19.90 4.78 -8.15
CA HIS A 405 21.06 4.23 -7.48
C HIS A 405 20.68 3.06 -6.56
N CYS A 406 21.51 2.03 -6.56
CA CYS A 406 21.51 0.94 -5.59
C CYS A 406 22.97 0.64 -5.21
N GLY A 407 23.42 1.16 -4.07
CA GLY A 407 24.85 1.20 -3.75
C GLY A 407 25.61 1.99 -4.82
N SER A 408 26.65 1.37 -5.38
CA SER A 408 27.42 1.93 -6.51
C SER A 408 26.78 1.69 -7.88
N ASP A 409 25.77 0.83 -7.97
CA ASP A 409 25.09 0.52 -9.23
C ASP A 409 24.12 1.65 -9.60
N MET A 410 24.13 2.07 -10.86
CA MET A 410 23.35 3.21 -11.35
C MET A 410 22.70 2.92 -12.70
N VAL A 411 21.45 3.33 -12.86
CA VAL A 411 20.67 3.30 -14.11
C VAL A 411 19.84 4.56 -14.27
N THR A 412 19.41 4.88 -15.49
CA THR A 412 18.51 6.01 -15.74
C THR A 412 17.06 5.60 -15.49
N TRP A 413 16.23 6.52 -14.99
CA TRP A 413 14.80 6.27 -14.79
C TRP A 413 14.09 5.83 -16.10
N PRO A 414 14.33 6.46 -17.27
CA PRO A 414 13.75 6.02 -18.53
C PRO A 414 14.05 4.55 -18.88
N ALA A 415 15.27 4.07 -18.64
CA ALA A 415 15.59 2.66 -18.91
C ALA A 415 14.76 1.72 -18.02
N LEU A 416 14.64 2.05 -16.73
CA LEU A 416 13.87 1.26 -15.78
C LEU A 416 12.35 1.32 -16.05
N SER A 417 11.80 2.50 -16.35
CA SER A 417 10.37 2.67 -16.64
C SER A 417 9.98 2.02 -17.97
N THR A 418 10.87 2.05 -18.98
CA THR A 418 10.64 1.36 -20.26
C THR A 418 10.62 -0.15 -20.08
N LEU A 419 11.57 -0.70 -19.30
CA LEU A 419 11.57 -2.12 -18.95
C LEU A 419 10.29 -2.50 -18.19
N ALA A 420 9.89 -1.68 -17.23
CA ALA A 420 8.66 -1.93 -16.47
C ALA A 420 7.42 -1.91 -17.34
N ALA A 421 7.33 -0.98 -18.29
CA ALA A 421 6.25 -0.92 -19.26
C ALA A 421 6.23 -2.15 -20.16
N TYR A 422 7.40 -2.62 -20.62
CA TYR A 422 7.54 -3.83 -21.42
C TYR A 422 7.10 -5.09 -20.66
N ILE A 423 7.58 -5.28 -19.43
CA ILE A 423 7.16 -6.41 -18.59
C ILE A 423 5.64 -6.35 -18.31
N SER A 424 5.10 -5.14 -18.19
CA SER A 424 3.67 -4.93 -17.97
C SER A 424 2.82 -5.07 -19.25
N ASP A 425 3.43 -5.18 -20.43
CA ASP A 425 2.72 -5.36 -21.70
C ASP A 425 2.19 -6.79 -21.84
N GLN A 426 0.90 -6.91 -21.52
CA GLN A 426 0.17 -8.17 -21.55
C GLN A 426 0.00 -8.75 -22.96
N LYS A 427 0.11 -7.93 -24.02
CA LYS A 427 0.06 -8.43 -25.40
C LYS A 427 1.29 -9.26 -25.75
N THR A 428 2.43 -8.93 -25.13
CA THR A 428 3.71 -9.60 -25.37
C THR A 428 3.91 -10.81 -24.45
N HIS A 429 3.34 -10.80 -23.24
CA HIS A 429 3.65 -11.80 -22.21
C HIS A 429 2.46 -12.62 -21.64
N GLY A 430 1.23 -12.28 -22.01
CA GLY A 430 0.02 -12.97 -21.53
C GLY A 430 -0.36 -12.65 -20.07
N PRO A 431 -1.54 -13.08 -19.61
CA PRO A 431 -2.10 -12.71 -18.29
C PRO A 431 -1.42 -13.39 -17.09
N LEU A 432 -0.45 -14.27 -17.32
CA LEU A 432 0.25 -15.04 -16.28
C LEU A 432 1.44 -14.29 -15.67
N ILE A 433 2.00 -13.29 -16.37
CA ILE A 433 3.03 -12.41 -15.80
C ILE A 433 2.31 -11.33 -14.98
N ARG A 434 1.99 -11.70 -13.75
CA ARG A 434 1.12 -10.92 -12.85
C ARG A 434 1.80 -9.73 -12.19
N TYR A 435 3.13 -9.72 -12.14
CA TYR A 435 3.89 -8.79 -11.31
C TYR A 435 4.83 -7.95 -12.17
N GLY A 436 4.49 -6.67 -12.32
CA GLY A 436 5.42 -5.66 -12.82
C GLY A 436 6.54 -5.42 -11.82
N ILE A 437 7.62 -4.79 -12.29
CA ILE A 437 8.77 -4.41 -11.44
C ILE A 437 8.56 -3.10 -10.68
N MET A 438 7.38 -2.49 -10.80
CA MET A 438 6.96 -1.31 -10.05
C MET A 438 5.44 -1.38 -9.79
N PRO A 439 4.92 -0.66 -8.78
CA PRO A 439 3.49 -0.59 -8.55
C PRO A 439 2.76 -0.10 -9.79
N SER A 440 1.54 -0.59 -10.02
CA SER A 440 0.76 -0.34 -11.24
C SER A 440 0.58 1.15 -11.55
N MET A 441 0.47 1.99 -10.52
CA MET A 441 0.40 3.42 -10.73
C MET A 441 1.65 4.00 -11.41
N PHE A 442 2.85 3.50 -11.12
CA PHE A 442 4.05 3.98 -11.81
C PHE A 442 4.02 3.60 -13.29
N SER A 443 3.58 2.37 -13.60
CA SER A 443 3.39 1.97 -15.00
C SER A 443 2.29 2.79 -15.68
N SER A 444 1.20 3.13 -14.99
CA SER A 444 0.15 4.00 -15.53
C SER A 444 0.59 5.46 -15.71
N PHE A 445 1.44 5.99 -14.82
CA PHE A 445 1.90 7.37 -14.83
C PHE A 445 3.14 7.60 -15.70
N PHE A 446 4.02 6.60 -15.81
CA PHE A 446 5.35 6.70 -16.41
C PHE A 446 5.65 5.63 -17.47
N GLY A 447 4.79 4.61 -17.59
CA GLY A 447 4.97 3.55 -18.58
C GLY A 447 4.48 3.99 -19.94
N SER A 448 5.37 3.97 -20.93
CA SER A 448 5.01 4.18 -22.32
C SER A 448 5.91 3.35 -23.21
N LEU A 449 5.35 2.31 -23.81
CA LEU A 449 5.93 1.69 -24.99
C LEU A 449 5.35 2.32 -26.25
N ASP A 450 4.04 2.50 -26.36
CA ASP A 450 3.36 2.88 -27.62
C ASP A 450 3.42 4.37 -28.01
N GLY A 451 4.34 5.16 -27.46
CA GLY A 451 4.48 6.61 -27.72
C GLY A 451 3.34 7.51 -27.21
N LYS A 452 2.12 6.98 -27.08
CA LYS A 452 0.90 7.77 -26.90
C LYS A 452 0.55 8.14 -25.46
N ARG A 453 1.17 7.56 -24.42
CA ARG A 453 0.68 7.68 -23.03
C ARG A 453 1.68 8.26 -22.01
N GLY A 454 3.00 8.10 -22.20
CA GLY A 454 3.98 8.61 -21.22
C GLY A 454 4.33 10.08 -21.38
N ALA A 455 4.37 10.59 -22.61
CA ALA A 455 4.63 12.00 -22.90
C ALA A 455 3.36 12.87 -22.94
N SER A 456 2.19 12.27 -23.21
CA SER A 456 0.95 13.03 -23.45
C SER A 456 0.18 13.43 -22.18
N LEU A 457 0.26 12.66 -21.09
CA LEU A 457 -0.37 13.02 -19.80
C LEU A 457 0.24 14.30 -19.19
N TRP A 458 1.49 14.60 -19.53
CA TRP A 458 2.23 15.79 -19.06
C TRP A 458 2.39 16.87 -20.12
N SER A 459 2.02 16.60 -21.38
CA SER A 459 1.78 17.68 -22.32
C SER A 459 0.68 18.58 -21.73
N GLN A 460 0.84 19.89 -21.82
CA GLN A 460 -0.16 20.86 -21.35
C GLN A 460 -1.55 20.71 -22.01
N HIS A 461 -1.75 19.69 -22.87
CA HIS A 461 -2.88 19.51 -23.79
C HIS A 461 -3.54 18.10 -23.71
N GLY A 462 -3.16 17.20 -22.80
CA GLY A 462 -3.80 15.89 -22.60
C GLY A 462 -5.01 15.93 -21.65
N ALA A 463 -6.01 15.07 -21.86
CA ALA A 463 -7.14 14.89 -20.93
C ALA A 463 -6.62 14.31 -19.60
N ARG A 464 -6.73 15.07 -18.51
CA ARG A 464 -6.20 14.73 -17.18
C ARG A 464 -7.25 13.97 -16.35
N GLU A 465 -6.79 13.11 -15.44
CA GLU A 465 -7.65 12.31 -14.56
C GLU A 465 -8.14 13.08 -13.31
N GLU A 466 -9.31 12.70 -12.80
CA GLU A 466 -9.87 13.20 -11.54
C GLU A 466 -9.04 12.74 -10.33
N ILE A 467 -8.99 13.53 -9.25
CA ILE A 467 -8.17 13.21 -8.06
C ILE A 467 -8.55 11.87 -7.43
N LEU A 468 -9.83 11.50 -7.46
CA LEU A 468 -10.30 10.25 -6.87
C LEU A 468 -9.71 9.02 -7.59
N GLU A 469 -9.56 9.05 -8.92
CA GLU A 469 -8.94 7.96 -9.68
C GLU A 469 -7.47 7.80 -9.29
N ILE A 470 -6.79 8.92 -9.09
CA ILE A 470 -5.38 8.96 -8.72
C ILE A 470 -5.18 8.39 -7.31
N LEU A 471 -6.01 8.80 -6.35
CA LEU A 471 -5.98 8.26 -4.98
C LEU A 471 -6.23 6.75 -4.97
N ILE A 472 -7.19 6.27 -5.76
CA ILE A 472 -7.49 4.84 -5.87
C ILE A 472 -6.28 4.08 -6.44
N LYS A 473 -5.69 4.55 -7.54
CA LYS A 473 -4.52 3.90 -8.16
C LYS A 473 -3.32 3.87 -7.21
N ALA A 474 -3.17 4.89 -6.39
CA ALA A 474 -2.07 5.03 -5.43
C ALA A 474 -2.36 4.44 -4.05
N HIS A 475 -3.55 3.87 -3.82
CA HIS A 475 -4.00 3.52 -2.47
C HIS A 475 -3.09 2.50 -1.77
N SER A 476 -2.51 1.57 -2.55
CA SER A 476 -1.58 0.54 -2.08
C SER A 476 -0.18 1.06 -1.71
N LEU A 477 0.16 2.29 -2.09
CA LEU A 477 1.39 2.93 -1.61
C LEU A 477 1.28 3.18 -0.09
N LYS A 478 2.39 3.49 0.55
CA LYS A 478 2.55 3.65 1.99
C LYS A 478 2.92 5.10 2.30
N ALA A 479 2.45 5.58 3.43
CA ALA A 479 2.80 6.87 3.99
C ALA A 479 3.04 6.70 5.49
N SER A 480 4.09 7.33 6.02
CA SER A 480 4.36 7.33 7.46
C SER A 480 3.34 8.20 8.19
N ASP A 481 2.97 9.34 7.60
CA ASP A 481 1.83 10.14 8.03
C ASP A 481 0.61 9.76 7.17
N PRO A 482 -0.47 9.25 7.78
CA PRO A 482 -1.68 8.88 7.05
C PRO A 482 -2.24 9.95 6.11
N ARG A 483 -2.10 11.24 6.45
CA ARG A 483 -2.66 12.37 5.70
C ARG A 483 -1.97 12.56 4.35
N ASP A 484 -0.73 12.11 4.23
CA ASP A 484 0.05 12.19 3.00
C ASP A 484 -0.53 11.29 1.89
N LYS A 485 -1.42 10.34 2.22
CA LYS A 485 -2.21 9.61 1.20
C LYS A 485 -3.07 10.53 0.34
N ILE A 486 -3.41 11.72 0.84
CA ILE A 486 -4.14 12.75 0.09
C ILE A 486 -3.17 13.84 -0.36
N PHE A 487 -2.42 14.43 0.58
CA PHE A 487 -1.60 15.62 0.32
C PHE A 487 -0.55 15.39 -0.76
N ALA A 488 0.09 14.21 -0.77
CA ALA A 488 1.10 13.84 -1.76
C ALA A 488 0.53 13.58 -3.16
N LEU A 489 -0.77 13.69 -3.39
CA LEU A 489 -1.37 13.40 -4.70
C LEU A 489 -2.21 14.55 -5.26
N LEU A 490 -2.50 15.60 -4.46
CA LEU A 490 -3.31 16.75 -4.87
C LEU A 490 -2.81 17.43 -6.16
N GLN A 491 -1.50 17.53 -6.37
CA GLN A 491 -0.96 18.17 -7.57
C GLN A 491 -1.39 17.48 -8.90
N PHE A 492 -1.80 16.22 -8.82
CA PHE A 492 -2.04 15.40 -10.00
C PHE A 492 -3.50 15.45 -10.48
N GLY A 493 -4.45 15.73 -9.59
CA GLY A 493 -5.87 15.75 -9.95
C GLY A 493 -6.20 16.96 -10.83
N ALA A 494 -7.03 16.75 -11.85
CA ALA A 494 -7.49 17.80 -12.75
C ALA A 494 -8.07 19.02 -11.99
N GLU A 495 -8.80 18.74 -10.91
CA GLU A 495 -9.49 19.70 -10.05
C GLU A 495 -8.67 20.16 -8.83
N THR A 496 -7.49 19.57 -8.57
CA THR A 496 -6.67 19.84 -7.37
C THR A 496 -5.25 20.34 -7.66
N ARG A 497 -4.82 20.34 -8.92
CA ARG A 497 -3.46 20.70 -9.35
C ARG A 497 -2.98 22.08 -8.86
N ASP A 498 -3.88 23.05 -8.77
CA ASP A 498 -3.56 24.37 -8.24
C ASP A 498 -3.86 24.39 -6.75
N ILE A 499 -2.91 23.87 -5.98
CA ILE A 499 -3.03 23.72 -4.52
C ILE A 499 -3.31 25.08 -3.85
N ALA A 500 -2.82 26.18 -4.44
CA ALA A 500 -2.98 27.52 -3.91
C ALA A 500 -4.40 28.09 -4.08
N SER A 501 -5.19 27.58 -5.04
CA SER A 501 -6.62 27.97 -5.19
C SER A 501 -7.59 27.03 -4.49
N LEU A 502 -7.13 25.88 -3.99
CA LEU A 502 -7.98 24.95 -3.26
C LEU A 502 -8.57 25.59 -1.99
N PRO A 503 -9.76 25.17 -1.53
CA PRO A 503 -10.27 25.56 -0.21
C PRO A 503 -9.28 25.17 0.90
N SER A 504 -9.16 26.00 1.95
CA SER A 504 -8.30 25.70 3.11
C SER A 504 -8.65 24.38 3.80
N THR A 505 -9.86 23.86 3.60
CA THR A 505 -10.32 22.58 4.14
C THR A 505 -9.59 21.36 3.56
N ILE A 506 -9.02 21.45 2.36
CA ILE A 506 -8.32 20.31 1.73
C ILE A 506 -6.85 20.59 1.40
N ARG A 507 -6.35 21.80 1.68
CA ARG A 507 -4.92 22.09 1.59
C ARG A 507 -4.14 21.26 2.62
N PRO A 508 -2.84 20.99 2.38
CA PRO A 508 -1.98 20.34 3.37
C PRO A 508 -1.99 21.11 4.69
N ASP A 509 -2.44 20.44 5.75
CA ASP A 509 -2.51 20.97 7.12
C ASP A 509 -2.24 19.84 8.11
N TYR A 510 -1.06 19.88 8.72
CA TYR A 510 -0.61 18.87 9.68
C TYR A 510 -1.10 19.13 11.12
N HIS A 511 -1.94 20.14 11.36
CA HIS A 511 -2.68 20.29 12.62
C HIS A 511 -3.97 19.46 12.65
N LYS A 512 -4.50 19.07 11.48
CA LYS A 512 -5.70 18.23 11.39
C LYS A 512 -5.44 16.81 11.86
N THR A 513 -6.39 16.20 12.55
CA THR A 513 -6.35 14.75 12.79
C THR A 513 -6.51 14.00 11.47
N THR A 514 -6.08 12.73 11.42
CA THR A 514 -6.29 11.86 10.25
C THR A 514 -7.77 11.79 9.88
N THR A 515 -8.65 11.58 10.86
CA THR A 515 -10.11 11.54 10.67
C THR A 515 -10.63 12.81 10.02
N GLN A 516 -10.18 13.97 10.50
CA GLN A 516 -10.59 15.25 9.93
C GLN A 516 -10.12 15.42 8.48
N ALA A 517 -8.86 15.08 8.16
CA ALA A 517 -8.33 15.24 6.80
C ALA A 517 -9.09 14.39 5.77
N PHE A 518 -9.37 13.12 6.07
CA PHE A 518 -10.11 12.24 5.17
C PHE A 518 -11.58 12.65 5.05
N SER A 519 -12.22 13.00 6.16
CA SER A 519 -13.61 13.45 6.15
C SER A 519 -13.81 14.77 5.40
N ASP A 520 -12.90 15.74 5.60
CA ASP A 520 -12.91 17.01 4.86
C ASP A 520 -12.74 16.77 3.36
N PHE A 521 -11.83 15.86 2.97
CA PHE A 521 -11.65 15.50 1.57
C PHE A 521 -12.90 14.86 0.97
N VAL A 522 -13.55 13.91 1.65
CA VAL A 522 -14.78 13.28 1.15
C VAL A 522 -15.91 14.29 1.01
N ARG A 523 -16.11 15.16 2.00
CA ARG A 523 -17.14 16.23 1.94
C ARG A 523 -16.87 17.20 0.80
N TRP A 524 -15.62 17.65 0.65
CA TRP A 524 -15.21 18.48 -0.46
C TRP A 524 -15.47 17.79 -1.80
N TRP A 525 -15.12 16.51 -1.93
CA TRP A 525 -15.32 15.75 -3.17
C TRP A 525 -16.81 15.66 -3.53
N ILE A 526 -17.67 15.33 -2.55
CA ILE A 526 -19.14 15.28 -2.71
C ILE A 526 -19.67 16.65 -3.15
N SER A 527 -19.22 17.74 -2.51
CA SER A 527 -19.69 19.10 -2.82
C SER A 527 -19.29 19.56 -4.22
N THR A 528 -18.07 19.22 -4.65
CA THR A 528 -17.48 19.61 -5.94
C THR A 528 -18.09 18.81 -7.08
N HIS A 529 -18.24 17.49 -6.91
CA HIS A 529 -18.70 16.58 -7.96
C HIS A 529 -20.21 16.32 -7.94
N ARG A 530 -20.93 16.81 -6.92
CA ARG A 530 -22.37 16.58 -6.71
C ARG A 530 -22.75 15.09 -6.81
N SER A 531 -21.89 14.24 -6.25
CA SER A 531 -22.00 12.78 -6.37
C SER A 531 -21.59 12.09 -5.07
N LEU A 532 -22.18 10.91 -4.81
CA LEU A 532 -21.81 10.03 -3.70
C LEU A 532 -20.94 8.84 -4.13
N ARG A 533 -20.37 8.87 -5.36
CA ARG A 533 -19.49 7.82 -5.89
C ARG A 533 -18.33 7.46 -4.93
N ILE A 534 -17.76 8.46 -4.27
CA ILE A 534 -16.67 8.28 -3.31
C ILE A 534 -17.03 7.37 -2.13
N LEU A 535 -18.31 7.22 -1.77
CA LEU A 535 -18.71 6.32 -0.69
C LEU A 535 -18.43 4.84 -1.02
N SER A 536 -18.41 4.47 -2.31
CA SER A 536 -18.01 3.12 -2.73
C SER A 536 -16.51 2.84 -2.48
N ALA A 537 -15.70 3.86 -2.20
CA ALA A 537 -14.29 3.70 -1.88
C ALA A 537 -14.06 2.98 -0.54
N VAL A 538 -15.06 2.83 0.33
CA VAL A 538 -14.93 1.99 1.53
C VAL A 538 -14.59 0.53 1.21
N HIS A 539 -14.90 0.06 0.00
CA HIS A 539 -14.58 -1.30 -0.44
C HIS A 539 -13.11 -1.50 -0.79
N THR A 540 -12.31 -0.43 -0.80
CA THR A 540 -10.85 -0.53 -0.90
C THR A 540 -10.18 -0.79 0.45
N LEU A 541 -10.93 -0.73 1.55
CA LEU A 541 -10.41 -0.95 2.91
C LEU A 541 -10.29 -2.44 3.28
N PRO A 542 -9.29 -2.81 4.09
CA PRO A 542 -9.13 -4.21 4.53
C PRO A 542 -10.38 -4.72 5.23
N GLY A 543 -10.82 -5.93 4.85
CA GLY A 543 -12.03 -6.56 5.40
C GLY A 543 -13.37 -5.96 4.95
N ARG A 544 -13.36 -4.80 4.28
CA ARG A 544 -14.56 -4.10 3.78
C ARG A 544 -14.83 -4.34 2.30
N SER A 545 -13.99 -5.09 1.60
CA SER A 545 -14.25 -5.55 0.24
C SER A 545 -15.50 -6.43 0.16
N TRP A 546 -16.13 -6.47 -1.01
CA TRP A 546 -17.25 -7.39 -1.27
C TRP A 546 -16.93 -8.85 -0.97
N GLN A 547 -15.69 -9.24 -1.26
CA GLN A 547 -15.13 -10.56 -0.96
C GLN A 547 -14.52 -10.60 0.43
N GLN A 548 -14.64 -11.74 1.11
CA GLN A 548 -13.86 -12.00 2.31
C GLN A 548 -12.42 -12.25 1.92
N MET A 549 -11.57 -11.25 2.10
CA MET A 549 -10.13 -11.43 2.02
C MET A 549 -9.70 -12.15 3.31
N TYR A 550 -8.87 -13.21 3.19
CA TYR A 550 -8.49 -14.21 4.22
C TYR A 550 -7.87 -13.70 5.54
N TYR A 551 -8.01 -12.42 5.83
CA TYR A 551 -7.52 -11.67 6.96
C TYR A 551 -8.43 -11.68 8.20
N SER A 552 -9.69 -12.01 8.02
CA SER A 552 -10.62 -12.13 9.13
C SER A 552 -10.55 -13.56 9.65
N ASN A 553 -10.55 -13.74 10.97
CA ASN A 553 -10.70 -15.05 11.62
C ASN A 553 -12.11 -15.67 11.35
N GLY A 554 -12.56 -15.69 10.10
CA GLY A 554 -13.93 -16.01 9.68
C GLY A 554 -14.99 -14.97 10.03
N LYS A 555 -14.66 -13.92 10.80
CA LYS A 555 -15.66 -12.96 11.32
C LYS A 555 -15.72 -11.68 10.49
N PRO A 556 -16.93 -11.21 10.11
CA PRO A 556 -17.15 -9.88 9.55
C PRO A 556 -16.42 -8.79 10.36
N PRO A 557 -15.88 -7.73 9.74
CA PRO A 557 -15.35 -6.59 10.47
C PRO A 557 -16.42 -6.02 11.40
N ASP A 558 -16.06 -5.84 12.67
CA ASP A 558 -16.91 -5.11 13.60
C ASP A 558 -16.75 -3.62 13.30
N LEU A 559 -17.74 -3.05 12.62
CA LEU A 559 -17.73 -1.65 12.23
C LEU A 559 -17.74 -0.72 13.44
N SER A 560 -18.21 -1.20 14.60
CA SER A 560 -18.29 -0.42 15.83
C SER A 560 -16.92 -0.22 16.49
N THR A 561 -15.92 -1.02 16.13
CA THR A 561 -14.55 -0.95 16.65
C THR A 561 -13.60 -0.20 15.72
N LEU A 562 -14.08 0.33 14.59
CA LEU A 562 -13.22 1.12 13.69
C LEU A 562 -12.82 2.43 14.37
N GLU A 563 -11.54 2.77 14.27
CA GLU A 563 -10.98 4.02 14.79
C GLU A 563 -11.28 5.23 13.87
N HIS A 564 -11.98 4.98 12.76
CA HIS A 564 -12.30 5.97 11.73
C HIS A 564 -13.76 5.85 11.29
N PRO A 565 -14.29 6.86 10.56
CA PRO A 565 -15.70 6.88 10.17
C PRO A 565 -16.02 5.77 9.17
N THR A 566 -17.17 5.11 9.31
CA THR A 566 -17.51 3.91 8.51
C THR A 566 -17.84 4.23 7.05
N TRP A 567 -18.08 5.50 6.73
CA TRP A 567 -18.47 6.01 5.41
C TRP A 567 -17.30 6.57 4.60
N SER A 568 -16.15 6.81 5.23
CA SER A 568 -14.97 7.39 4.57
C SER A 568 -14.03 6.27 4.09
N PHE A 569 -13.35 6.50 2.96
CA PHE A 569 -12.11 5.76 2.69
C PHE A 569 -11.03 6.19 3.69
N TRP A 570 -9.94 5.44 3.74
CA TRP A 570 -8.92 5.55 4.78
C TRP A 570 -7.52 5.40 4.21
N HIS A 571 -6.50 5.69 5.02
CA HIS A 571 -5.11 5.61 4.57
C HIS A 571 -4.66 4.18 4.27
N GLU A 572 -5.30 3.18 4.86
CA GLU A 572 -5.07 1.77 4.55
C GLU A 572 -5.99 1.27 3.44
N GLY A 573 -5.47 0.39 2.60
CA GLY A 573 -6.28 -0.29 1.60
C GLY A 573 -5.51 -0.57 0.32
N GLU A 574 -6.23 -1.15 -0.64
CA GLU A 574 -5.66 -1.67 -1.88
C GLU A 574 -6.49 -1.21 -3.06
N GLY A 575 -5.86 -0.42 -3.93
CA GLY A 575 -6.49 0.14 -5.14
C GLY A 575 -6.99 -0.93 -6.11
N ASN A 576 -6.45 -2.15 -6.03
CA ASN A 576 -6.97 -3.26 -6.83
C ASN A 576 -8.39 -3.68 -6.45
N TRP A 577 -8.82 -3.48 -5.21
CA TRP A 577 -10.17 -3.84 -4.78
C TRP A 577 -11.23 -2.85 -5.27
N ALA A 578 -10.83 -1.61 -5.59
CA ALA A 578 -11.71 -0.61 -6.20
C ALA A 578 -12.38 -1.08 -7.50
N LYS A 579 -11.75 -2.03 -8.18
CA LYS A 579 -12.23 -2.62 -9.43
C LYS A 579 -13.37 -3.62 -9.23
N ALA A 580 -13.51 -4.17 -8.02
CA ALA A 580 -14.52 -5.14 -7.63
C ALA A 580 -15.67 -4.45 -6.88
N THR A 581 -16.13 -3.33 -7.43
CA THR A 581 -17.21 -2.51 -6.88
C THR A 581 -18.26 -2.25 -7.95
N LEU A 582 -19.47 -1.91 -7.52
CA LEU A 582 -20.57 -1.54 -8.41
C LEU A 582 -20.53 -0.05 -8.75
N GLY A 583 -20.25 0.80 -7.76
CA GLY A 583 -20.45 2.24 -7.87
C GLY A 583 -19.19 3.08 -8.05
N LEU A 584 -18.01 2.58 -7.65
CA LEU A 584 -16.81 3.42 -7.58
C LEU A 584 -16.27 3.79 -8.97
N SER A 585 -16.34 2.87 -9.93
CA SER A 585 -15.87 3.14 -11.30
C SER A 585 -16.62 4.32 -11.92
N SER A 586 -15.89 5.23 -12.55
CA SER A 586 -16.47 6.33 -13.35
C SER A 586 -17.41 5.82 -14.45
N GLU A 587 -17.18 4.58 -14.90
CA GLU A 587 -17.83 3.87 -16.00
C GLU A 587 -18.97 2.96 -15.51
N SER A 588 -19.28 3.01 -14.22
CA SER A 588 -20.41 2.27 -13.64
C SER A 588 -21.70 2.57 -14.42
N PRO A 589 -22.45 1.54 -14.85
CA PRO A 589 -23.69 1.72 -15.60
C PRO A 589 -24.86 2.15 -14.70
N TYR A 590 -24.74 1.99 -13.38
CA TYR A 590 -25.86 2.15 -12.45
C TYR A 590 -26.17 3.63 -12.16
N ARG A 591 -27.47 3.92 -12.03
CA ARG A 591 -28.03 5.23 -11.70
C ARG A 591 -29.22 5.06 -10.74
N ALA A 592 -28.99 4.40 -9.61
CA ALA A 592 -30.06 4.03 -8.67
C ALA A 592 -30.91 5.23 -8.22
N SER A 593 -30.28 6.37 -7.93
CA SER A 593 -30.97 7.62 -7.55
C SER A 593 -31.29 8.55 -8.74
N GLY A 594 -31.24 8.05 -9.98
CA GLY A 594 -31.52 8.81 -11.19
C GLY A 594 -30.57 10.01 -11.38
N SER A 595 -31.13 11.17 -11.69
CA SER A 595 -30.42 12.46 -11.85
C SER A 595 -30.38 13.29 -10.56
N SER A 596 -30.75 12.72 -9.42
CA SER A 596 -30.71 13.43 -8.14
C SER A 596 -29.28 13.81 -7.74
N ILE A 597 -29.16 14.87 -6.95
CA ILE A 597 -27.89 15.38 -6.42
C ILE A 597 -27.96 15.45 -4.89
N PRO A 598 -26.84 15.31 -4.17
CA PRO A 598 -26.83 15.40 -2.72
C PRO A 598 -27.10 16.84 -2.25
N GLU A 599 -27.74 16.98 -1.10
CA GLU A 599 -28.00 18.28 -0.47
C GLU A 599 -26.74 18.80 0.22
N ILE A 600 -26.04 19.71 -0.45
CA ILE A 600 -24.69 20.13 -0.04
C ILE A 600 -24.67 20.88 1.30
N ASP A 601 -25.75 21.55 1.69
CA ASP A 601 -25.84 22.21 3.01
C ASP A 601 -25.76 21.19 4.16
N LEU A 602 -26.28 19.97 3.96
CA LEU A 602 -26.15 18.88 4.95
C LEU A 602 -24.71 18.36 5.06
N VAL A 603 -23.92 18.49 3.99
CA VAL A 603 -22.55 17.98 3.90
C VAL A 603 -21.53 19.02 4.37
N THR A 604 -21.78 20.31 4.13
CA THR A 604 -20.76 21.38 4.25
C THR A 604 -21.09 22.48 5.25
N SER A 605 -22.27 22.48 5.89
CA SER A 605 -22.59 23.47 6.94
C SER A 605 -21.63 23.38 8.12
N SER A 606 -21.42 24.50 8.83
CA SER A 606 -20.56 24.55 10.02
C SER A 606 -20.94 23.49 11.07
N ASN A 607 -22.23 23.24 11.25
CA ASN A 607 -22.72 22.17 12.12
C ASN A 607 -22.38 20.77 11.61
N ALA A 608 -22.41 20.54 10.29
CA ALA A 608 -22.03 19.26 9.69
C ALA A 608 -20.51 19.00 9.76
N MET A 609 -19.70 20.06 9.71
CA MET A 609 -18.24 19.96 9.81
C MET A 609 -17.72 19.88 11.25
N GLN A 610 -18.57 20.14 12.25
CA GLN A 610 -18.17 20.16 13.67
C GLN A 610 -17.71 18.77 14.16
N ASN A 611 -18.32 17.69 13.66
CA ASN A 611 -17.92 16.33 13.98
C ASN A 611 -17.29 15.66 12.74
N PRO A 612 -15.96 15.43 12.71
CA PRO A 612 -15.32 14.81 11.56
C PRO A 612 -15.78 13.37 11.33
N SER A 613 -16.35 12.69 12.34
CA SER A 613 -16.84 11.33 12.18
C SER A 613 -18.25 11.22 11.62
N GLU A 614 -19.00 12.32 11.51
CA GLU A 614 -20.40 12.27 11.07
C GLU A 614 -20.56 12.81 9.64
N LEU A 615 -21.25 12.06 8.78
CA LEU A 615 -21.68 12.52 7.46
C LEU A 615 -23.20 12.45 7.35
N ARG A 616 -23.82 13.62 7.17
CA ARG A 616 -25.27 13.74 7.03
C ARG A 616 -25.67 13.73 5.56
N LEU A 617 -26.55 12.80 5.20
CA LEU A 617 -27.07 12.63 3.84
C LEU A 617 -28.59 12.48 3.87
N SER A 618 -29.25 12.90 2.79
CA SER A 618 -30.68 12.70 2.62
C SER A 618 -31.00 11.66 1.56
N GLY A 619 -32.12 10.96 1.75
CA GLY A 619 -32.54 9.87 0.88
C GLY A 619 -33.82 9.20 1.35
N HIS A 620 -34.00 7.94 0.93
CA HIS A 620 -35.18 7.15 1.21
C HIS A 620 -34.82 5.75 1.67
N ARG A 621 -35.52 5.27 2.70
CA ARG A 621 -35.50 3.87 3.12
C ARG A 621 -36.33 3.04 2.14
N LEU A 622 -35.71 2.04 1.53
CA LEU A 622 -36.39 1.17 0.56
C LEU A 622 -36.91 -0.10 1.21
N CYS A 623 -36.07 -0.80 1.97
CA CYS A 623 -36.44 -2.04 2.65
C CYS A 623 -35.38 -2.47 3.70
N VAL A 624 -35.62 -3.61 4.36
CA VAL A 624 -34.72 -4.18 5.38
C VAL A 624 -34.35 -5.60 4.98
N VAL A 625 -33.07 -5.93 5.08
CA VAL A 625 -32.55 -7.27 4.80
C VAL A 625 -33.12 -8.26 5.81
N THR A 626 -33.81 -9.30 5.34
CA THR A 626 -34.41 -10.35 6.19
C THR A 626 -33.58 -11.62 6.22
N GLN A 627 -32.90 -11.95 5.12
CA GLN A 627 -32.12 -13.17 4.98
C GLN A 627 -30.94 -12.94 4.04
N ILE A 628 -29.82 -13.63 4.29
CA ILE A 628 -28.63 -13.64 3.41
C ILE A 628 -28.23 -15.09 3.16
N THR A 629 -27.94 -15.42 1.90
CA THR A 629 -27.53 -16.75 1.45
C THR A 629 -26.41 -16.66 0.38
N PHE A 630 -25.96 -17.83 -0.06
CA PHE A 630 -24.94 -17.98 -1.10
C PHE A 630 -25.56 -17.72 -2.48
N TYR A 631 -24.82 -17.06 -3.37
CA TYR A 631 -25.25 -16.88 -4.76
C TYR A 631 -25.19 -18.23 -5.52
N PRO A 632 -26.29 -18.71 -6.13
CA PRO A 632 -26.34 -20.00 -6.81
C PRO A 632 -25.74 -19.94 -8.22
N PHE A 633 -24.41 -19.75 -8.32
CA PHE A 633 -23.73 -19.50 -9.61
C PHE A 633 -23.97 -20.56 -10.69
N LEU A 634 -24.03 -21.85 -10.31
CA LEU A 634 -24.25 -22.95 -11.24
C LEU A 634 -25.70 -23.05 -11.75
N GLU A 635 -26.64 -22.37 -11.10
CA GLU A 635 -28.07 -22.38 -11.44
C GLU A 635 -28.47 -21.05 -12.11
N ARG A 636 -27.73 -20.64 -13.14
CA ARG A 636 -27.84 -19.32 -13.80
C ARG A 636 -29.27 -18.93 -14.20
N ASN A 637 -30.15 -19.89 -14.46
CA ASN A 637 -31.54 -19.65 -14.88
C ASN A 637 -32.52 -19.39 -13.73
N ARG A 638 -32.09 -19.46 -12.45
CA ARG A 638 -33.00 -19.28 -11.29
C ARG A 638 -33.12 -17.84 -10.79
N LEU A 639 -32.18 -16.96 -11.15
CA LEU A 639 -32.15 -15.57 -10.71
C LEU A 639 -32.14 -14.60 -11.90
N PRO A 640 -32.63 -13.36 -11.73
CA PRO A 640 -32.54 -12.31 -12.74
C PRO A 640 -31.13 -12.08 -13.28
N GLU A 641 -31.02 -11.79 -14.59
CA GLU A 641 -29.74 -11.56 -15.28
C GLU A 641 -28.95 -10.39 -14.70
N GLU A 642 -29.63 -9.33 -14.24
CA GLU A 642 -28.99 -8.17 -13.59
C GLU A 642 -28.15 -8.57 -12.36
N LEU A 643 -28.62 -9.56 -11.58
CA LEU A 643 -27.87 -10.08 -10.44
C LEU A 643 -26.66 -10.90 -10.90
N TYR A 644 -26.79 -11.67 -11.98
CA TYR A 644 -25.66 -12.38 -12.56
C TYR A 644 -24.59 -11.41 -13.05
N ASP A 645 -24.98 -10.34 -13.74
CA ASP A 645 -24.06 -9.31 -14.21
C ASP A 645 -23.38 -8.54 -13.08
N GLY A 646 -24.13 -8.17 -12.04
CA GLY A 646 -23.57 -7.57 -10.83
C GLY A 646 -22.59 -8.52 -10.13
N PHE A 647 -22.97 -9.78 -9.98
CA PHE A 647 -22.12 -10.82 -9.39
C PHE A 647 -20.84 -11.00 -10.22
N VAL A 648 -20.94 -11.12 -11.54
CA VAL A 648 -19.76 -11.21 -12.41
C VAL A 648 -18.92 -9.94 -12.36
N THR A 649 -19.51 -8.75 -12.16
CA THR A 649 -18.74 -7.50 -12.03
C THR A 649 -17.92 -7.48 -10.74
N ILE A 650 -18.52 -7.85 -9.61
CA ILE A 650 -17.88 -7.88 -8.30
C ILE A 650 -16.87 -9.03 -8.18
N PHE A 651 -17.25 -10.22 -8.64
CA PHE A 651 -16.51 -11.46 -8.42
C PHE A 651 -15.67 -11.91 -9.62
N ASN A 652 -15.87 -11.29 -10.80
CA ASN A 652 -15.17 -11.45 -12.08
C ASN A 652 -14.29 -12.72 -12.21
N PRO A 653 -14.93 -13.89 -12.36
CA PRO A 653 -14.23 -15.17 -12.30
C PRO A 653 -13.31 -15.45 -13.48
N THR A 654 -13.53 -14.80 -14.63
CA THR A 654 -12.82 -15.08 -15.89
C THR A 654 -11.80 -14.00 -16.26
N GLY A 655 -11.86 -12.84 -15.60
CA GLY A 655 -11.09 -11.67 -16.03
C GLY A 655 -11.74 -10.88 -17.17
N ASP A 656 -12.80 -11.37 -17.82
CA ASP A 656 -13.38 -10.75 -19.03
C ASP A 656 -13.98 -9.36 -18.78
N LYS A 657 -14.44 -9.07 -17.55
CA LYS A 657 -14.89 -7.71 -17.14
C LYS A 657 -13.83 -6.89 -16.39
N ARG A 658 -12.54 -7.26 -16.49
CA ARG A 658 -11.39 -6.40 -16.09
C ARG A 658 -11.29 -6.01 -14.59
N ALA A 659 -11.97 -6.72 -13.68
CA ALA A 659 -11.98 -6.40 -12.24
C ALA A 659 -10.79 -6.95 -11.40
N TRP A 660 -10.10 -8.01 -11.85
CA TRP A 660 -8.92 -8.57 -11.15
C TRP A 660 -7.74 -8.87 -12.10
N LEU A 661 -7.84 -8.36 -13.32
CA LEU A 661 -6.78 -8.20 -14.31
C LEU A 661 -6.99 -6.77 -14.84
N LEU A 662 -6.06 -5.88 -14.51
CA LEU A 662 -5.96 -4.54 -15.10
C LEU A 662 -5.05 -4.74 -16.33
N ASP A 663 -5.37 -4.35 -17.56
CA ASP A 663 -5.98 -3.11 -18.02
C ASP A 663 -6.81 -3.27 -19.32
N ARG A 664 -7.60 -2.23 -19.63
CA ARG A 664 -8.48 -2.04 -20.78
C ARG A 664 -7.70 -1.96 -22.10
N ASP A 665 -7.83 -2.99 -22.95
CA ASP A 665 -7.95 -2.91 -24.42
C ASP A 665 -7.42 -4.19 -25.10
N ASP A 666 -8.24 -5.24 -25.15
CA ASP A 666 -8.38 -5.98 -26.40
C ASP A 666 -9.62 -6.88 -26.38
N GLN A 667 -10.29 -6.95 -27.52
CA GLN A 667 -11.41 -7.86 -27.74
C GLN A 667 -10.89 -9.27 -28.02
N ARG A 668 -11.59 -10.28 -27.46
CA ARG A 668 -11.63 -11.66 -27.97
C ARG A 668 -10.26 -12.37 -28.07
N THR A 669 -9.79 -12.97 -26.98
CA THR A 669 -8.88 -14.12 -27.08
C THR A 669 -9.40 -15.32 -26.29
N SER A 670 -9.11 -16.52 -26.82
CA SER A 670 -9.58 -17.84 -26.37
C SER A 670 -9.18 -18.25 -24.95
N THR A 671 -8.46 -17.41 -24.21
CA THR A 671 -7.98 -17.62 -22.84
C THR A 671 -9.06 -17.37 -21.78
N GLY A 672 -10.01 -16.46 -22.01
CA GLY A 672 -11.12 -16.18 -21.09
C GLY A 672 -12.06 -17.37 -20.90
N ALA A 673 -12.33 -18.12 -21.98
CA ALA A 673 -13.15 -19.34 -21.94
C ALA A 673 -12.51 -20.43 -21.07
N ARG A 674 -11.19 -20.61 -21.15
CA ARG A 674 -10.45 -21.60 -20.35
C ARG A 674 -10.38 -21.20 -18.88
N ALA A 675 -10.22 -19.91 -18.56
CA ALA A 675 -10.29 -19.41 -17.18
C ALA A 675 -11.69 -19.58 -16.57
N ALA A 676 -12.74 -19.33 -17.37
CA ALA A 676 -14.12 -19.59 -16.99
C ALA A 676 -14.39 -21.06 -16.71
N GLU A 677 -13.88 -21.96 -17.55
CA GLU A 677 -13.97 -23.40 -17.37
C GLU A 677 -13.18 -23.85 -16.13
N ASP A 678 -11.96 -23.35 -15.91
CA ASP A 678 -11.14 -23.68 -14.75
C ASP A 678 -11.81 -23.22 -13.45
N TYR A 679 -12.41 -22.02 -13.43
CA TYR A 679 -13.19 -21.52 -12.29
C TYR A 679 -14.50 -22.28 -12.10
N ALA A 680 -15.23 -22.60 -13.18
CA ALA A 680 -16.41 -23.44 -13.12
C ALA A 680 -16.08 -24.85 -12.63
N ARG A 681 -14.94 -25.43 -13.03
CA ARG A 681 -14.43 -26.69 -12.49
C ARG A 681 -14.04 -26.57 -11.02
N HIS A 682 -13.44 -25.46 -10.60
CA HIS A 682 -13.17 -25.18 -9.19
C HIS A 682 -14.46 -25.11 -8.36
N LEU A 683 -15.49 -24.39 -8.82
CA LEU A 683 -16.80 -24.36 -8.18
C LEU A 683 -17.51 -25.73 -8.19
N THR A 684 -17.36 -26.50 -9.28
CA THR A 684 -17.90 -27.86 -9.40
C THR A 684 -17.19 -28.85 -8.46
N TYR A 685 -15.89 -28.65 -8.22
CA TYR A 685 -15.14 -29.41 -7.22
C TYR A 685 -15.70 -29.17 -5.82
N HIS A 686 -16.08 -27.93 -5.50
CA HIS A 686 -16.72 -27.57 -4.23
C HIS A 686 -18.16 -28.09 -4.10
N SER A 687 -18.92 -28.17 -5.19
CA SER A 687 -20.31 -28.66 -5.16
C SER A 687 -20.45 -30.19 -5.07
N ARG A 688 -19.35 -30.95 -5.16
CA ARG A 688 -19.35 -32.43 -5.23
C ARG A 688 -19.22 -33.16 -3.89
N GLY A 689 -19.47 -32.48 -2.76
CA GLY A 689 -19.84 -33.17 -1.52
C GLY A 689 -18.73 -33.46 -0.52
N PHE A 690 -17.83 -32.51 -0.25
CA PHE A 690 -17.29 -32.46 1.10
C PHE A 690 -18.40 -32.00 2.03
N THR A 691 -18.69 -32.79 3.05
CA THR A 691 -19.59 -32.42 4.14
C THR A 691 -19.15 -31.07 4.68
N ARG A 692 -19.98 -30.04 4.49
CA ARG A 692 -19.86 -28.73 5.15
C ARG A 692 -19.55 -28.98 6.63
N ARG A 693 -18.30 -28.84 7.05
CA ARG A 693 -18.01 -28.58 8.46
C ARG A 693 -18.40 -27.12 8.69
N GLU A 694 -19.10 -26.84 9.79
CA GLU A 694 -19.33 -25.46 10.22
C GLU A 694 -17.97 -24.76 10.33
N GLY A 695 -17.75 -23.72 9.52
CA GLY A 695 -16.53 -22.90 9.56
C GLY A 695 -15.67 -22.86 8.30
N ASP A 696 -15.89 -23.72 7.29
CA ASP A 696 -15.14 -23.62 6.03
C ASP A 696 -15.81 -22.55 5.12
N VAL A 697 -15.20 -21.36 5.03
CA VAL A 697 -15.67 -20.24 4.19
C VAL A 697 -14.68 -20.01 3.05
N PHE A 698 -15.08 -20.35 1.82
CA PHE A 698 -14.28 -20.00 0.64
C PHE A 698 -14.65 -18.59 0.15
N PRO A 699 -13.70 -17.72 -0.23
CA PRO A 699 -13.99 -16.34 -0.65
C PRO A 699 -14.87 -16.22 -1.90
N CYS A 700 -14.87 -17.22 -2.77
CA CYS A 700 -15.76 -17.33 -3.93
C CYS A 700 -17.19 -17.77 -3.56
N LEU A 701 -17.43 -18.07 -2.28
CA LEU A 701 -18.68 -18.57 -1.72
C LEU A 701 -19.16 -17.71 -0.53
N SER A 702 -18.62 -16.52 -0.25
CA SER A 702 -19.20 -15.73 0.85
C SER A 702 -20.69 -15.42 0.60
N PRO A 703 -21.58 -15.56 1.61
CA PRO A 703 -22.98 -15.21 1.47
C PRO A 703 -23.12 -13.75 1.03
N SER A 704 -23.72 -13.54 -0.12
CA SER A 704 -23.81 -12.23 -0.76
C SER A 704 -25.18 -11.99 -1.40
N LEU A 705 -26.03 -13.01 -1.50
CA LEU A 705 -27.40 -12.86 -1.98
C LEU A 705 -28.31 -12.54 -0.79
N PHE A 706 -29.00 -11.40 -0.82
CA PHE A 706 -29.95 -11.04 0.23
C PHE A 706 -31.39 -11.05 -0.26
N PHE A 707 -32.30 -11.26 0.67
CA PHE A 707 -33.73 -11.16 0.49
C PHE A 707 -34.32 -10.12 1.44
N SER A 708 -35.44 -9.53 1.03
CA SER A 708 -36.20 -8.56 1.80
C SER A 708 -37.70 -8.72 1.54
N GLY A 709 -38.54 -8.40 2.53
CA GLY A 709 -40.00 -8.52 2.41
C GLY A 709 -40.54 -9.91 2.75
N SER A 710 -41.86 -10.07 2.66
CA SER A 710 -42.56 -11.35 2.82
C SER A 710 -42.47 -12.20 1.55
N SER A 711 -42.84 -13.49 1.63
CA SER A 711 -42.81 -14.43 0.49
C SER A 711 -43.47 -13.89 -0.78
N ASP A 712 -44.55 -13.13 -0.62
CA ASP A 712 -45.41 -12.70 -1.73
C ASP A 712 -44.93 -11.40 -2.40
N ASN A 713 -43.96 -10.70 -1.79
CA ASN A 713 -43.35 -9.48 -2.33
C ASN A 713 -41.84 -9.45 -2.03
N GLN A 714 -41.20 -10.62 -2.20
CA GLN A 714 -39.80 -10.81 -1.86
C GLN A 714 -38.92 -10.07 -2.87
N ARG A 715 -38.13 -9.11 -2.39
CA ARG A 715 -37.07 -8.48 -3.17
C ARG A 715 -35.77 -9.25 -2.99
N VAL A 716 -34.95 -9.27 -4.03
CA VAL A 716 -33.67 -9.99 -4.05
C VAL A 716 -32.55 -9.07 -4.54
N GLY A 717 -31.38 -9.20 -3.93
CA GLY A 717 -30.23 -8.34 -4.22
C GLY A 717 -28.88 -8.94 -3.85
N LEU A 718 -27.81 -8.22 -4.16
CA LEU A 718 -26.43 -8.55 -3.75
C LEU A 718 -25.95 -7.60 -2.66
N CYS A 719 -25.19 -8.12 -1.70
CA CYS A 719 -24.59 -7.38 -0.60
C CYS A 719 -23.16 -7.87 -0.29
N PRO A 720 -22.33 -7.04 0.37
CA PRO A 720 -21.03 -7.44 0.88
C PRO A 720 -21.16 -8.56 1.92
N HIS A 721 -20.14 -9.42 2.04
CA HIS A 721 -20.16 -10.59 2.93
C HIS A 721 -20.38 -10.29 4.43
N TYR A 722 -20.16 -9.04 4.86
CA TYR A 722 -20.33 -8.57 6.23
C TYR A 722 -21.67 -7.86 6.50
N ALA A 723 -22.56 -7.85 5.51
CA ALA A 723 -23.96 -7.50 5.71
C ALA A 723 -24.65 -8.54 6.61
N ARG A 724 -25.71 -8.14 7.30
CA ARG A 724 -26.50 -9.02 8.17
C ARG A 724 -28.00 -8.74 8.07
N PRO A 725 -28.86 -9.70 8.43
CA PRO A 725 -30.28 -9.43 8.64
C PRO A 725 -30.48 -8.25 9.60
N GLY A 726 -31.39 -7.34 9.25
CA GLY A 726 -31.63 -6.08 9.94
C GLY A 726 -30.91 -4.87 9.35
N ASP A 727 -29.93 -5.06 8.45
CA ASP A 727 -29.35 -3.95 7.70
C ASP A 727 -30.40 -3.33 6.76
N ILE A 728 -30.35 -2.01 6.60
CA ILE A 728 -31.36 -1.21 5.92
C ILE A 728 -30.85 -0.83 4.53
N VAL A 729 -31.64 -1.11 3.49
CA VAL A 729 -31.36 -0.68 2.12
C VAL A 729 -31.89 0.73 1.93
N VAL A 730 -31.00 1.65 1.55
CA VAL A 730 -31.33 3.07 1.31
C VAL A 730 -30.92 3.52 -0.09
N MET A 731 -31.73 4.40 -0.66
CA MET A 731 -31.38 5.22 -1.82
C MET A 731 -31.00 6.61 -1.33
N LEU A 732 -29.71 6.96 -1.43
CA LEU A 732 -29.21 8.30 -1.08
C LEU A 732 -29.17 9.17 -2.34
N TYR A 733 -29.55 10.44 -2.21
CA TYR A 733 -29.53 11.37 -3.35
C TYR A 733 -28.09 11.63 -3.83
N GLY A 734 -27.85 11.54 -5.14
CA GLY A 734 -26.50 11.56 -5.73
C GLY A 734 -25.78 10.21 -5.73
N GLY A 735 -26.42 9.15 -5.21
CA GLY A 735 -25.92 7.78 -5.24
C GLY A 735 -26.08 7.12 -6.61
N ARG A 736 -24.99 6.56 -7.15
CA ARG A 736 -25.05 5.75 -8.38
C ARG A 736 -25.62 4.35 -8.13
N VAL A 737 -25.42 3.86 -6.92
CA VAL A 737 -25.84 2.54 -6.43
C VAL A 737 -26.69 2.73 -5.18
N LEU A 738 -27.30 1.65 -4.70
CA LEU A 738 -27.95 1.63 -3.40
C LEU A 738 -26.92 1.32 -2.31
N TYR A 739 -27.26 1.65 -1.07
CA TYR A 739 -26.38 1.46 0.07
C TYR A 739 -27.06 0.71 1.19
N LEU A 740 -26.27 -0.06 1.94
CA LEU A 740 -26.66 -0.67 3.20
C LEU A 740 -26.16 0.19 4.36
N ILE A 741 -27.08 0.50 5.28
CA ILE A 741 -26.77 1.17 6.54
C ILE A 741 -27.30 0.36 7.70
N ARG A 742 -26.69 0.53 8.87
CA ARG A 742 -26.99 -0.25 10.06
C ARG A 742 -27.15 0.67 11.25
N GLU A 743 -28.32 0.61 11.89
CA GLU A 743 -28.62 1.44 13.05
C GLU A 743 -27.70 1.08 14.23
N ARG A 744 -26.99 2.07 14.75
CA ARG A 744 -26.13 1.92 15.92
C ARG A 744 -27.03 1.92 17.17
N LYS A 745 -27.05 0.82 17.91
CA LYS A 745 -27.81 0.77 19.18
C LYS A 745 -27.13 1.69 20.18
N ALA A 746 -27.89 2.59 20.81
CA ALA A 746 -27.39 3.43 21.89
C ALA A 746 -26.76 2.56 22.99
N ALA A 747 -25.58 2.94 23.48
CA ALA A 747 -24.97 2.27 24.62
C ALA A 747 -25.92 2.42 25.82
N ARG A 748 -26.36 1.30 26.42
CA ARG A 748 -27.15 1.35 27.65
C ARG A 748 -26.23 1.77 28.81
N GLY A 749 -26.40 3.00 29.31
CA GLY A 749 -25.88 3.49 30.61
C GLY A 749 -25.27 4.89 30.50
N ALA A 750 -25.62 5.88 31.33
CA ALA A 750 -26.29 5.89 32.63
C ALA A 750 -27.53 6.80 32.62
N GLU A 751 -28.64 6.33 33.21
CA GLU A 751 -29.73 7.22 33.62
C GLU A 751 -29.16 8.16 34.69
N ILE A 752 -28.82 9.39 34.29
CA ILE A 752 -28.65 10.51 35.20
C ILE A 752 -30.03 11.15 35.28
N GLU A 753 -30.76 10.88 36.37
CA GLU A 753 -32.03 11.53 36.67
C GLU A 753 -31.83 13.06 36.70
N GLY A 754 -32.51 13.80 35.80
CA GLY A 754 -32.66 15.25 35.90
C GLY A 754 -32.17 16.11 34.73
N LEU A 755 -31.68 15.53 33.63
CA LEU A 755 -31.40 16.28 32.39
C LEU A 755 -32.45 15.95 31.32
N GLU A 756 -33.05 16.99 30.72
CA GLU A 756 -33.95 16.83 29.57
C GLU A 756 -33.27 15.96 28.50
N VAL A 757 -33.86 14.79 28.23
CA VAL A 757 -33.42 13.89 27.18
C VAL A 757 -33.69 14.59 25.86
N VAL A 758 -32.69 15.30 25.33
CA VAL A 758 -32.66 15.64 23.90
C VAL A 758 -32.71 14.32 23.16
N GLU A 759 -33.78 14.05 22.39
CA GLU A 759 -33.87 12.84 21.56
C GLU A 759 -32.59 12.73 20.72
N GLU A 760 -31.71 11.79 21.09
CA GLU A 760 -30.49 11.56 20.33
C GLU A 760 -30.88 11.10 18.92
N ARG A 761 -30.39 11.84 17.92
CA ARG A 761 -30.61 11.49 16.51
C ARG A 761 -30.04 10.10 16.24
N LYS A 762 -30.79 9.31 15.47
CA LYS A 762 -30.37 7.97 15.08
C LYS A 762 -29.10 8.03 14.24
N LYS A 763 -28.06 7.31 14.69
CA LYS A 763 -26.78 7.18 14.02
C LYS A 763 -26.68 5.84 13.30
N TYR A 764 -26.02 5.83 12.15
CA TYR A 764 -25.92 4.66 11.30
C TYR A 764 -24.49 4.34 10.91
N GLU A 765 -24.08 3.09 11.06
CA GLU A 765 -22.88 2.55 10.44
C GLU A 765 -23.14 2.38 8.93
N PHE A 766 -22.26 2.92 8.10
CA PHE A 766 -22.26 2.68 6.67
C PHE A 766 -21.62 1.31 6.39
N VAL A 767 -22.44 0.37 5.94
CA VAL A 767 -21.99 -0.99 5.62
C VAL A 767 -21.28 -0.97 4.28
N GLY A 768 -21.93 -0.51 3.22
CA GLY A 768 -21.34 -0.45 1.89
C GLY A 768 -22.40 -0.37 0.81
N GLU A 769 -22.00 -0.57 -0.44
CA GLU A 769 -22.93 -0.57 -1.56
C GLU A 769 -23.68 -1.91 -1.67
N CYS A 770 -24.86 -1.90 -2.30
CA CYS A 770 -25.62 -3.11 -2.61
C CYS A 770 -26.30 -3.01 -3.98
N LEU A 771 -26.64 -4.16 -4.55
CA LEU A 771 -27.46 -4.27 -5.74
C LEU A 771 -28.85 -4.75 -5.34
N LEU A 772 -29.92 -4.07 -5.76
CA LEU A 772 -31.30 -4.56 -5.59
C LEU A 772 -31.93 -4.71 -6.97
N HIS A 773 -32.39 -5.91 -7.29
CA HIS A 773 -32.92 -6.19 -8.62
C HIS A 773 -34.10 -5.27 -8.94
N GLY A 774 -34.03 -4.60 -10.10
CA GLY A 774 -35.06 -3.68 -10.57
C GLY A 774 -34.98 -2.25 -10.03
N TYR A 775 -33.95 -1.89 -9.24
CA TYR A 775 -33.81 -0.58 -8.60
C TYR A 775 -32.54 0.19 -8.99
N MET A 776 -31.72 -0.37 -9.87
CA MET A 776 -30.38 0.16 -10.14
C MET A 776 -30.33 1.26 -11.21
N ASN A 777 -31.45 1.55 -11.89
CA ASN A 777 -31.52 2.46 -13.04
C ASN A 777 -32.66 3.50 -12.88
N GLY A 778 -32.82 4.05 -11.67
CA GLY A 778 -33.75 5.14 -11.37
C GLY A 778 -35.16 4.71 -10.96
N GLN A 779 -35.48 3.41 -11.03
CA GLN A 779 -36.78 2.90 -10.61
C GLN A 779 -37.06 3.11 -9.12
N ALA A 780 -36.01 3.08 -8.29
CA ALA A 780 -36.11 3.38 -6.85
C ALA A 780 -36.72 4.78 -6.62
N LEU A 781 -36.24 5.76 -7.37
CA LEU A 781 -36.72 7.14 -7.29
C LEU A 781 -38.15 7.25 -7.82
N ALA A 782 -38.48 6.56 -8.91
CA ALA A 782 -39.82 6.54 -9.48
C ALA A 782 -40.85 5.98 -8.49
N GLU A 783 -40.54 4.86 -7.83
CA GLU A 783 -41.44 4.28 -6.82
C GLU A 783 -41.60 5.19 -5.60
N VAL A 784 -40.50 5.79 -5.12
CA VAL A 784 -40.55 6.75 -4.00
C VAL A 784 -41.51 7.90 -4.32
N GLN A 785 -41.46 8.43 -5.54
CA GLN A 785 -42.34 9.49 -6.01
C GLN A 785 -43.79 9.01 -6.16
N GLU A 786 -44.00 7.82 -6.71
CA GLU A 786 -45.33 7.22 -6.89
C GLU A 786 -46.03 6.92 -5.55
N LYS A 787 -45.28 6.36 -4.58
CA LYS A 787 -45.81 5.95 -3.27
C LYS A 787 -45.80 7.06 -2.23
N GLY A 788 -45.21 8.22 -2.54
CA GLY A 788 -45.08 9.33 -1.61
C GLY A 788 -44.26 8.99 -0.36
N LEU A 789 -43.18 8.20 -0.52
CA LEU A 789 -42.31 7.84 0.61
C LEU A 789 -41.63 9.09 1.17
N ALA A 790 -41.62 9.21 2.51
CA ALA A 790 -41.05 10.35 3.17
C ALA A 790 -39.53 10.37 3.04
N LYS A 791 -38.99 11.53 2.67
CA LYS A 791 -37.56 11.79 2.68
C LYS A 791 -37.03 11.73 4.12
N GLU A 792 -35.96 10.99 4.33
CA GLU A 792 -35.26 10.85 5.61
C GLU A 792 -33.87 11.50 5.55
N ILE A 793 -33.35 11.87 6.72
CA ILE A 793 -31.96 12.29 6.92
C ILE A 793 -31.23 11.18 7.69
N PHE A 794 -30.08 10.76 7.19
CA PHE A 794 -29.25 9.71 7.75
C PHE A 794 -27.94 10.32 8.26
N ASP A 795 -27.66 10.16 9.55
CA ASP A 795 -26.41 10.54 10.19
C ASP A 795 -25.46 9.33 10.18
N LEU A 796 -24.58 9.26 9.18
CA LEU A 796 -23.58 8.19 9.05
C LEU A 796 -22.41 8.47 9.99
N VAL A 797 -21.91 7.46 10.70
CA VAL A 797 -20.84 7.60 11.72
C VAL A 797 -19.58 6.80 11.48
#